data_AF-A0AAE4CPS6-F1
#
_entry.id   AF-A0AAE4CPS6-F1
#
_cell.length_a   1.000
_cell.length_b   1.000
_cell.length_c   1.000
_cell.angle_alpha   90.00
_cell.angle_beta   90.00
_cell.angle_gamma   90.00
#
_symmetry.space_group_name_H-M   'P 1'
#
loop_
_entity.id
_entity.type
_entity.pdbx_description
1 polymer ?
#
loop_
_entity_poly.entity_id
_entity_poly.type
_entity_poly.pdbx_seq_one_letter_code
_entity_poly.pdbx_strand_id
1 'polypeptide(L)'
;MSRQHVVDMCRTMLDRGYLKATEGNVSVRVPGHELYAVTPSNYDYDRMRVEDVCIVDFAGKHVPDPDGAGGLVPSIECGMHANVYRERPDVNAIVHTHQPYASALAFLRKEIPALTDEQVRFLGKKVAIIDYAPSGTGFLAKNVQKKVAGGDNAFIIANHGVVALGTDPSRAVFNMALLEKVSIAYLMALTSEAGKVYTIPAPIREIAFGKLRKDEKRIAAQITEAVEPIRIADDAVAPSTREDPAAPSIAAAGDAPGYMISEYLDVDDTMRRLKALVAQPVRGLRHDAMLDVLNYFETRCTASKEITERAKKRIPGGVQHNLAFNYPFPLAIEAAHGAHLTDRDGNVYIDFLQAGGPTILGSNYAPVNERVAEVIKESGPVTGLFHEYELKLAEIIHRYMPHIEMYRSLGSGTEAVMAAVRAARAHTGKKMVIKVGGAYHGWSDTMVLGLRVPGTYRMNAKGIPFGATGRTRESFPHDLGVLKRKLIENRMRGGTAAVVVEPFGPESGTRPVPKDYNAAVRKLCDEFGALLIFDEVVTGFRTGLGGAAGYFGVTPDLTVFGKAVSGGYPMAGGVGGRADVMAVFGSGLDGKSGAHIQVGGTLSANPLSCAAGYFAIEEMARTDAPVVAGRAGDRLTHGLRKLIDTYGLPYVAYNQGSIVHLECSGVMLLDMRNPVKLLKENKARKRLMEQMGAAYAAHGIITLAGSRMYTSLADTDDVIDDALARFDQVFAQVEGV
;
A
#
# COMPACT_ATOMS: atom_id res chain seq x y z
N MET A 1 41.16 -22.78 7.80
CA MET A 1 40.43 -21.87 8.73
C MET A 1 40.25 -20.47 8.15
N SER A 2 41.32 -19.72 7.78
CA SER A 2 41.16 -18.36 7.21
C SER A 2 40.28 -18.31 5.95
N ARG A 3 40.33 -19.35 5.09
CA ARG A 3 39.40 -19.50 3.95
C ARG A 3 37.93 -19.58 4.37
N GLN A 4 37.63 -20.36 5.41
CA GLN A 4 36.29 -20.46 5.99
C GLN A 4 35.83 -19.11 6.53
N HIS A 5 36.70 -18.38 7.26
CA HIS A 5 36.37 -17.05 7.75
C HIS A 5 36.02 -16.07 6.62
N VAL A 6 36.72 -16.12 5.48
CA VAL A 6 36.37 -15.30 4.32
C VAL A 6 34.97 -15.63 3.82
N VAL A 7 34.62 -16.91 3.69
CA VAL A 7 33.25 -17.35 3.30
C VAL A 7 32.21 -16.87 4.31
N ASP A 8 32.43 -17.10 5.61
CA ASP A 8 31.50 -16.73 6.67
C ASP A 8 31.28 -15.21 6.73
N MET A 9 32.36 -14.43 6.59
CA MET A 9 32.28 -12.97 6.53
C MET A 9 31.46 -12.52 5.32
N CYS A 10 31.67 -13.10 4.14
CA CYS A 10 30.92 -12.74 2.94
C CYS A 10 29.43 -13.08 3.09
N ARG A 11 29.09 -14.28 3.57
CA ARG A 11 27.69 -14.69 3.83
C ARG A 11 27.02 -13.81 4.87
N THR A 12 27.71 -13.55 6.00
CA THR A 12 27.19 -12.67 7.05
C THR A 12 26.91 -11.26 6.52
N MET A 13 27.75 -10.75 5.62
CA MET A 13 27.55 -9.42 5.03
C MET A 13 26.48 -9.43 3.94
N LEU A 14 26.30 -10.52 3.18
CA LEU A 14 25.19 -10.71 2.24
C LEU A 14 23.84 -10.77 2.97
N ASP A 15 23.71 -11.61 4.00
CA ASP A 15 22.49 -11.78 4.81
C ASP A 15 22.04 -10.47 5.46
N ARG A 16 23.01 -9.60 5.80
CA ARG A 16 22.77 -8.29 6.40
C ARG A 16 22.63 -7.16 5.37
N GLY A 17 22.74 -7.46 4.08
CA GLY A 17 22.54 -6.51 2.98
C GLY A 17 23.69 -5.50 2.79
N TYR A 18 24.91 -5.83 3.23
CA TYR A 18 26.09 -4.96 3.08
C TYR A 18 26.92 -5.26 1.82
N LEU A 19 26.70 -6.40 1.17
CA LEU A 19 27.30 -6.79 -0.10
C LEU A 19 26.20 -6.99 -1.15
N LYS A 20 26.55 -6.79 -2.44
CA LYS A 20 25.70 -7.14 -3.58
C LYS A 20 26.54 -7.86 -4.64
N ALA A 21 26.15 -9.08 -4.99
CA ALA A 21 26.82 -9.91 -5.99
C ALA A 21 28.35 -9.99 -5.78
N THR A 22 29.15 -9.48 -6.73
CA THR A 22 30.63 -9.54 -6.73
C THR A 22 31.29 -8.24 -6.26
N GLU A 23 30.54 -7.29 -5.68
CA GLU A 23 31.03 -5.96 -5.32
C GLU A 23 31.87 -5.99 -4.04
N GLY A 24 33.12 -5.50 -4.09
CA GLY A 24 34.04 -5.47 -2.95
C GLY A 24 35.01 -6.65 -2.91
N ASN A 25 35.70 -6.84 -1.79
CA ASN A 25 36.52 -8.02 -1.49
C ASN A 25 36.84 -8.11 0.01
N VAL A 26 37.15 -9.32 0.46
CA VAL A 26 37.40 -9.63 1.88
C VAL A 26 38.67 -10.44 1.99
N SER A 27 39.48 -10.16 3.01
CA SER A 27 40.64 -11.00 3.33
C SER A 27 40.79 -11.28 4.82
N VAL A 28 41.40 -12.42 5.13
CA VAL A 28 41.76 -12.85 6.48
C VAL A 28 43.19 -13.37 6.48
N ARG A 29 44.02 -12.87 7.41
CA ARG A 29 45.41 -13.30 7.60
C ARG A 29 45.46 -14.80 7.93
N VAL A 30 46.49 -15.50 7.45
CA VAL A 30 46.79 -16.88 7.86
C VAL A 30 47.67 -16.83 9.12
N PRO A 31 47.20 -17.31 10.28
CA PRO A 31 47.98 -17.26 11.51
C PRO A 31 49.34 -17.95 11.36
N GLY A 32 50.41 -17.33 11.87
CA GLY A 32 51.76 -17.88 11.84
C GLY A 32 52.49 -17.86 10.49
N HIS A 33 51.86 -17.32 9.43
CA HIS A 33 52.43 -17.25 8.08
C HIS A 33 52.34 -15.83 7.51
N GLU A 34 53.25 -15.46 6.61
CA GLU A 34 53.16 -14.22 5.82
C GLU A 34 52.22 -14.39 4.60
N LEU A 35 51.05 -14.96 4.86
CA LEU A 35 50.01 -15.29 3.89
C LEU A 35 48.65 -14.77 4.36
N TYR A 36 47.73 -14.52 3.43
CA TYR A 36 46.32 -14.24 3.73
C TYR A 36 45.39 -14.91 2.71
N ALA A 37 44.22 -15.30 3.18
CA ALA A 37 43.12 -15.77 2.35
C ALA A 37 42.31 -14.56 1.86
N VAL A 38 41.89 -14.57 0.59
CA VAL A 38 41.17 -13.46 -0.04
C VAL A 38 40.16 -13.95 -1.05
N THR A 39 39.06 -13.21 -1.19
CA THR A 39 38.03 -13.49 -2.18
C THR A 39 38.61 -13.51 -3.62
N PRO A 40 38.15 -14.44 -4.47
CA PRO A 40 38.49 -14.46 -5.89
C PRO A 40 37.90 -13.24 -6.63
N SER A 41 38.49 -12.91 -7.78
CA SER A 41 38.02 -11.81 -8.62
C SER A 41 36.72 -12.16 -9.34
N ASN A 42 35.76 -11.21 -9.34
CA ASN A 42 34.50 -11.31 -10.07
C ASN A 42 33.72 -12.62 -9.82
N TYR A 43 33.64 -13.01 -8.55
CA TYR A 43 32.99 -14.25 -8.14
C TYR A 43 31.84 -13.99 -7.19
N ASP A 44 30.77 -14.76 -7.34
CA ASP A 44 29.56 -14.61 -6.54
C ASP A 44 29.76 -15.16 -5.12
N TYR A 45 29.59 -14.29 -4.13
CA TYR A 45 29.80 -14.61 -2.73
C TYR A 45 28.81 -15.63 -2.17
N ASP A 46 27.59 -15.72 -2.72
CA ASP A 46 26.59 -16.70 -2.27
C ASP A 46 27.00 -18.15 -2.65
N ARG A 47 27.68 -18.28 -3.80
CA ARG A 47 28.12 -19.57 -4.35
C ARG A 47 29.55 -19.95 -3.97
N MET A 48 30.23 -19.10 -3.19
CA MET A 48 31.63 -19.28 -2.81
C MET A 48 31.79 -20.39 -1.78
N ARG A 49 32.59 -21.39 -2.13
CA ARG A 49 33.03 -22.47 -1.24
C ARG A 49 34.42 -22.13 -0.68
N VAL A 50 34.82 -22.82 0.38
CA VAL A 50 36.10 -22.60 1.07
C VAL A 50 37.30 -22.73 0.10
N GLU A 51 37.21 -23.68 -0.82
CA GLU A 51 38.22 -24.03 -1.81
C GLU A 51 38.28 -23.04 -2.97
N ASP A 52 37.23 -22.22 -3.14
CA ASP A 52 37.21 -21.14 -4.14
C ASP A 52 37.99 -19.90 -3.62
N VAL A 53 38.37 -19.85 -2.34
CA VAL A 53 39.11 -18.72 -1.73
C VAL A 53 40.62 -18.81 -2.02
N CYS A 54 41.19 -17.75 -2.59
CA CYS A 54 42.60 -17.69 -2.98
C CYS A 54 43.53 -17.44 -1.79
N ILE A 55 44.76 -17.95 -1.84
CA ILE A 55 45.83 -17.65 -0.86
C ILE A 55 46.88 -16.76 -1.52
N VAL A 56 47.22 -15.65 -0.87
CA VAL A 56 48.14 -14.65 -1.41
C VAL A 56 49.21 -14.32 -0.37
N ASP A 57 50.44 -14.09 -0.80
CA ASP A 57 51.54 -13.65 0.06
C ASP A 57 51.52 -12.12 0.31
N PHE A 58 52.34 -11.65 1.24
CA PHE A 58 52.42 -10.23 1.59
C PHE A 58 53.11 -9.36 0.52
N ALA A 59 53.62 -9.97 -0.55
CA ALA A 59 54.04 -9.29 -1.76
C ALA A 59 52.90 -9.15 -2.80
N GLY A 60 51.72 -9.72 -2.52
CA GLY A 60 50.55 -9.68 -3.39
C GLY A 60 50.55 -10.76 -4.48
N LYS A 61 51.40 -11.79 -4.36
CA LYS A 61 51.51 -12.89 -5.31
C LYS A 61 50.63 -14.08 -4.90
N HIS A 62 49.88 -14.62 -5.86
CA HIS A 62 49.06 -15.81 -5.66
C HIS A 62 49.93 -17.02 -5.33
N VAL A 63 49.58 -17.74 -4.26
CA VAL A 63 50.22 -19.00 -3.85
C VAL A 63 49.29 -20.15 -4.27
N PRO A 64 49.70 -20.99 -5.25
CA PRO A 64 48.87 -22.10 -5.69
C PRO A 64 48.64 -23.14 -4.60
N ASP A 65 47.50 -23.82 -4.63
CA ASP A 65 47.23 -24.94 -3.74
C ASP A 65 48.16 -26.15 -4.02
N PRO A 66 48.58 -26.91 -2.98
CA PRO A 66 49.51 -28.03 -3.12
C PRO A 66 49.07 -29.11 -4.11
N ASP A 67 47.75 -29.29 -4.28
CA ASP A 67 47.15 -30.34 -5.12
C ASP A 67 46.79 -29.85 -6.54
N GLY A 68 47.14 -28.61 -6.91
CA GLY A 68 46.84 -28.02 -8.22
C GLY A 68 45.36 -27.65 -8.43
N ALA A 69 44.49 -27.92 -7.46
CA ALA A 69 43.08 -27.58 -7.46
C ALA A 69 42.86 -26.14 -6.94
N GLY A 70 42.99 -25.13 -7.81
CA GLY A 70 42.77 -23.73 -7.44
C GLY A 70 42.82 -22.80 -8.66
N GLY A 71 41.85 -22.93 -9.55
CA GLY A 71 41.84 -22.25 -10.87
C GLY A 71 41.35 -20.80 -10.87
N LEU A 72 40.98 -20.23 -9.72
CA LEU A 72 40.44 -18.87 -9.64
C LEU A 72 41.55 -17.83 -9.41
N VAL A 73 41.37 -16.66 -10.03
CA VAL A 73 42.30 -15.54 -9.92
C VAL A 73 41.94 -14.72 -8.67
N PRO A 74 42.90 -14.38 -7.79
CA PRO A 74 42.61 -13.55 -6.61
C PRO A 74 42.13 -12.15 -6.99
N SER A 75 41.44 -11.46 -6.05
CA SER A 75 40.99 -10.09 -6.26
C SER A 75 42.09 -9.16 -6.79
N ILE A 76 41.75 -8.27 -7.71
CA ILE A 76 42.67 -7.27 -8.27
C ILE A 76 43.22 -6.31 -7.20
N GLU A 77 42.58 -6.25 -6.02
CA GLU A 77 42.94 -5.34 -4.93
C GLU A 77 43.82 -5.96 -3.85
N CYS A 78 44.34 -7.18 -4.08
CA CYS A 78 45.25 -7.86 -3.16
C CYS A 78 46.45 -6.99 -2.74
N GLY A 79 46.98 -6.16 -3.65
CA GLY A 79 48.06 -5.23 -3.33
C GLY A 79 47.71 -4.22 -2.23
N MET A 80 46.45 -3.78 -2.15
CA MET A 80 45.98 -2.91 -1.06
C MET A 80 45.95 -3.67 0.27
N HIS A 81 45.44 -4.90 0.28
CA HIS A 81 45.33 -5.74 1.47
C HIS A 81 46.71 -6.11 2.02
N ALA A 82 47.65 -6.50 1.14
CA ALA A 82 49.03 -6.78 1.48
C ALA A 82 49.74 -5.56 2.13
N ASN A 83 49.51 -4.35 1.62
CA ASN A 83 50.07 -3.14 2.23
C ASN A 83 49.50 -2.87 3.63
N VAL A 84 48.19 -3.04 3.81
CA VAL A 84 47.56 -2.88 5.12
C VAL A 84 48.12 -3.89 6.12
N TYR A 85 48.24 -5.17 5.74
CA TYR A 85 48.78 -6.19 6.65
C TYR A 85 50.25 -6.00 7.02
N ARG A 86 51.08 -5.41 6.14
CA ARG A 86 52.47 -5.05 6.44
C ARG A 86 52.56 -3.84 7.38
N GLU A 87 51.72 -2.84 7.18
CA GLU A 87 51.72 -1.60 7.96
C GLU A 87 51.06 -1.78 9.34
N ARG A 88 50.05 -2.66 9.43
CA ARG A 88 49.24 -2.91 10.63
C ARG A 88 49.33 -4.38 11.05
N PRO A 89 50.36 -4.77 11.82
CA PRO A 89 50.51 -6.14 12.35
C PRO A 89 49.34 -6.57 13.25
N ASP A 90 48.62 -5.61 13.82
CA ASP A 90 47.45 -5.82 14.67
C ASP A 90 46.16 -6.15 13.89
N VAL A 91 46.17 -6.01 12.55
CA VAL A 91 45.02 -6.30 11.69
C VAL A 91 45.10 -7.73 11.15
N ASN A 92 44.03 -8.50 11.37
CA ASN A 92 43.89 -9.88 10.88
C ASN A 92 42.76 -10.06 9.88
N ALA A 93 41.83 -9.11 9.74
CA ALA A 93 40.78 -9.16 8.73
C ALA A 93 40.52 -7.78 8.11
N ILE A 94 40.24 -7.77 6.81
CA ILE A 94 39.98 -6.56 6.02
C ILE A 94 38.70 -6.78 5.21
N VAL A 95 37.82 -5.78 5.23
CA VAL A 95 36.60 -5.73 4.42
C VAL A 95 36.66 -4.49 3.54
N HIS A 96 36.60 -4.70 2.22
CA HIS A 96 36.42 -3.64 1.23
C HIS A 96 35.05 -3.79 0.56
N THR A 97 34.20 -2.78 0.63
CA THR A 97 32.83 -2.80 0.08
C THR A 97 32.41 -1.42 -0.44
N HIS A 98 31.33 -1.36 -1.22
CA HIS A 98 30.84 -0.13 -1.88
C HIS A 98 29.48 0.30 -1.29
N GLN A 99 29.39 0.41 0.03
CA GLN A 99 28.12 0.68 0.70
C GLN A 99 27.55 2.07 0.35
N PRO A 100 26.23 2.22 0.18
CA PRO A 100 25.63 3.41 -0.43
C PRO A 100 25.87 4.69 0.36
N TYR A 101 25.78 4.67 1.70
CA TYR A 101 25.91 5.89 2.50
C TYR A 101 27.38 6.33 2.63
N ALA A 102 28.29 5.41 2.90
CA ALA A 102 29.71 5.75 2.91
C ALA A 102 30.21 6.19 1.51
N SER A 103 29.69 5.60 0.43
CA SER A 103 29.99 6.01 -0.95
C SER A 103 29.47 7.42 -1.26
N ALA A 104 28.29 7.80 -0.77
CA ALA A 104 27.79 9.16 -0.91
C ALA A 104 28.71 10.20 -0.23
N LEU A 105 29.27 9.89 0.94
CA LEU A 105 30.30 10.74 1.58
C LEU A 105 31.60 10.79 0.77
N ALA A 106 31.96 9.68 0.11
CA ALA A 106 33.10 9.61 -0.80
C ALA A 106 32.94 10.61 -1.98
N PHE A 107 31.74 10.68 -2.57
CA PHE A 107 31.42 11.62 -3.65
C PHE A 107 31.46 13.08 -3.19
N LEU A 108 31.03 13.33 -1.95
CA LEU A 108 31.05 14.68 -1.34
C LEU A 108 32.42 15.10 -0.80
N ARG A 109 33.41 14.19 -0.78
CA ARG A 109 34.73 14.40 -0.15
C ARG A 109 34.60 14.82 1.32
N LYS A 110 33.63 14.25 2.04
CA LYS A 110 33.36 14.56 3.45
C LYS A 110 33.91 13.48 4.36
N GLU A 111 34.96 13.82 5.09
CA GLU A 111 35.43 13.00 6.22
C GLU A 111 34.36 12.96 7.32
N ILE A 112 34.23 11.84 8.02
CA ILE A 112 33.35 11.75 9.19
C ILE A 112 34.14 12.19 10.43
N PRO A 113 33.76 13.29 11.11
CA PRO A 113 34.43 13.72 12.33
C PRO A 113 34.09 12.78 13.50
N ALA A 114 34.67 13.02 14.68
CA ALA A 114 34.32 12.27 15.90
C ALA A 114 32.89 12.59 16.35
N LEU A 115 31.91 11.77 15.97
CA LEU A 115 30.49 12.00 16.24
C LEU A 115 30.03 11.34 17.54
N THR A 116 30.44 10.10 17.80
CA THR A 116 29.98 9.29 18.93
C THR A 116 31.13 8.51 19.58
N ASP A 117 30.99 8.20 20.87
CA ASP A 117 32.02 7.45 21.61
C ASP A 117 32.22 6.06 20.98
N GLU A 118 31.13 5.44 20.53
CA GLU A 118 31.13 4.18 19.79
C GLU A 118 31.96 4.27 18.50
N GLN A 119 31.73 5.29 17.66
CA GLN A 119 32.52 5.49 16.44
C GLN A 119 34.00 5.69 16.76
N VAL A 120 34.34 6.56 17.72
CA VAL A 120 35.74 6.82 18.08
C VAL A 120 36.42 5.56 18.62
N ARG A 121 35.69 4.78 19.42
CA ARG A 121 36.20 3.57 20.06
C ARG A 121 36.45 2.43 19.08
N PHE A 122 35.76 2.35 17.95
CA PHE A 122 35.87 1.20 17.04
C PHE A 122 36.43 1.55 15.67
N LEU A 123 36.10 2.71 15.12
CA LEU A 123 36.54 3.15 13.80
C LEU A 123 37.77 4.06 13.84
N GLY A 124 37.99 4.76 14.95
CA GLY A 124 39.12 5.67 15.14
C GLY A 124 38.73 7.14 15.26
N LYS A 125 39.71 8.04 15.34
CA LYS A 125 39.50 9.46 15.70
C LYS A 125 38.62 10.21 14.71
N LYS A 126 38.61 9.76 13.46
CA LYS A 126 37.75 10.19 12.36
C LYS A 126 37.74 9.09 11.31
N VAL A 127 36.79 9.14 10.38
CA VAL A 127 36.85 8.33 9.16
C VAL A 127 37.38 9.22 8.04
N ALA A 128 38.65 9.03 7.69
CA ALA A 128 39.32 9.85 6.70
C ALA A 128 38.93 9.47 5.27
N ILE A 129 39.01 10.45 4.36
CA ILE A 129 38.88 10.25 2.92
C ILE A 129 40.28 10.03 2.35
N ILE A 130 40.47 8.90 1.66
CA ILE A 130 41.68 8.55 0.92
C ILE A 130 41.51 9.01 -0.53
N ASP A 131 42.52 9.67 -1.09
CA ASP A 131 42.51 10.09 -2.49
C ASP A 131 42.41 8.90 -3.44
N TYR A 132 41.52 9.04 -4.42
CA TYR A 132 41.30 8.03 -5.44
C TYR A 132 42.56 7.76 -6.27
N ALA A 133 42.80 6.48 -6.53
CA ALA A 133 43.62 6.01 -7.63
C ALA A 133 42.94 4.74 -8.19
N PRO A 134 43.13 4.39 -9.48
CA PRO A 134 42.46 3.24 -10.06
C PRO A 134 42.75 1.93 -9.30
N SER A 135 41.72 1.08 -9.16
CA SER A 135 41.82 -0.22 -8.49
C SER A 135 42.90 -1.10 -9.12
N GLY A 136 43.58 -1.88 -8.29
CA GLY A 136 44.72 -2.73 -8.71
C GLY A 136 46.01 -1.97 -9.04
N THR A 137 46.07 -0.64 -8.91
CA THR A 137 47.31 0.12 -9.08
C THR A 137 48.14 0.20 -7.80
N GLY A 138 49.47 0.21 -7.93
CA GLY A 138 50.37 0.46 -6.80
C GLY A 138 50.21 1.85 -6.15
N PHE A 139 49.56 2.80 -6.84
CA PHE A 139 49.24 4.13 -6.30
C PHE A 139 48.13 4.09 -5.26
N LEU A 140 47.03 3.36 -5.51
CA LEU A 140 45.95 3.19 -4.54
C LEU A 140 46.45 2.53 -3.27
N ALA A 141 47.23 1.45 -3.43
CA ALA A 141 47.81 0.71 -2.33
C ALA A 141 48.75 1.60 -1.46
N LYS A 142 49.50 2.52 -2.06
CA LYS A 142 50.34 3.50 -1.33
C LYS A 142 49.52 4.58 -0.63
N ASN A 143 48.43 5.05 -1.24
CA ASN A 143 47.55 6.06 -0.63
C ASN A 143 46.85 5.50 0.61
N VAL A 144 46.38 4.26 0.55
CA VAL A 144 45.79 3.55 1.70
C VAL A 144 46.84 3.36 2.79
N GLN A 145 48.05 2.87 2.45
CA GLN A 145 49.14 2.65 3.40
C GLN A 145 49.44 3.90 4.27
N LYS A 146 49.56 5.08 3.63
CA LYS A 146 49.85 6.33 4.34
C LYS A 146 48.82 6.71 5.41
N LYS A 147 47.55 6.32 5.23
CA LYS A 147 46.45 6.69 6.13
C LYS A 147 46.23 5.64 7.22
N VAL A 148 46.40 4.35 6.91
CA VAL A 148 46.22 3.27 7.90
C VAL A 148 47.28 3.27 9.02
N ALA A 149 48.45 3.87 8.77
CA ALA A 149 49.50 4.08 9.77
C ALA A 149 49.04 4.92 10.98
N GLY A 150 47.96 5.71 10.83
CA GLY A 150 47.38 6.53 11.91
C GLY A 150 46.70 5.74 13.02
N GLY A 151 46.48 4.44 12.83
CA GLY A 151 45.83 3.57 13.82
C GLY A 151 44.30 3.62 13.82
N ASP A 152 43.68 4.36 12.88
CA ASP A 152 42.24 4.27 12.63
C ASP A 152 41.90 2.95 11.91
N ASN A 153 40.66 2.49 12.03
CA ASN A 153 40.21 1.18 11.57
C ASN A 153 39.17 1.26 10.45
N ALA A 154 38.78 2.45 10.01
CA ALA A 154 37.87 2.62 8.89
C ALA A 154 38.24 3.83 8.04
N PHE A 155 38.14 3.67 6.72
CA PHE A 155 38.51 4.68 5.74
C PHE A 155 37.53 4.66 4.57
N ILE A 156 37.30 5.82 3.97
CA ILE A 156 36.52 5.95 2.74
C ILE A 156 37.50 6.30 1.61
N ILE A 157 37.51 5.52 0.54
CA ILE A 157 38.28 5.81 -0.67
C ILE A 157 37.39 6.64 -1.59
N ALA A 158 37.86 7.82 -1.96
CA ALA A 158 37.05 8.72 -2.77
C ALA A 158 36.71 8.10 -4.14
N ASN A 159 35.49 8.33 -4.63
CA ASN A 159 34.98 7.77 -5.89
C ASN A 159 35.08 6.24 -6.03
N HIS A 160 35.23 5.49 -4.93
CA HIS A 160 35.44 4.06 -4.98
C HIS A 160 34.60 3.33 -3.93
N GLY A 161 35.17 2.98 -2.77
CA GLY A 161 34.49 2.25 -1.71
C GLY A 161 35.12 2.49 -0.34
N VAL A 162 34.82 1.64 0.63
CA VAL A 162 35.34 1.75 1.99
C VAL A 162 36.35 0.66 2.32
N VAL A 163 37.20 0.90 3.31
CA VAL A 163 38.09 -0.13 3.85
C VAL A 163 37.90 -0.14 5.36
N ALA A 164 37.43 -1.28 5.88
CA ALA A 164 37.26 -1.52 7.31
C ALA A 164 38.25 -2.62 7.77
N LEU A 165 38.95 -2.32 8.86
CA LEU A 165 40.01 -3.14 9.43
C LEU A 165 39.54 -3.74 10.74
N GLY A 166 39.88 -5.00 11.00
CA GLY A 166 39.58 -5.68 12.26
C GLY A 166 40.78 -6.44 12.81
N THR A 167 40.85 -6.49 14.13
CA THR A 167 41.75 -7.39 14.86
C THR A 167 41.43 -8.87 14.61
N ASP A 168 40.20 -9.16 14.18
CA ASP A 168 39.66 -10.48 13.88
C ASP A 168 38.50 -10.36 12.86
N PRO A 169 38.07 -11.46 12.22
CA PRO A 169 36.97 -11.48 11.23
C PRO A 169 35.69 -10.78 11.71
N SER A 170 35.22 -11.12 12.91
CA SER A 170 34.00 -10.56 13.49
C SER A 170 34.11 -9.05 13.71
N ARG A 171 35.28 -8.58 14.16
CA ARG A 171 35.56 -7.15 14.34
C ARG A 171 35.57 -6.40 13.01
N ALA A 172 36.11 -6.97 11.93
CA ALA A 172 36.13 -6.31 10.63
C ALA A 172 34.71 -6.13 10.07
N VAL A 173 33.86 -7.17 10.16
CA VAL A 173 32.43 -7.07 9.76
C VAL A 173 31.69 -6.05 10.61
N PHE A 174 31.92 -6.05 11.93
CA PHE A 174 31.32 -5.06 12.84
C PHE A 174 31.75 -3.63 12.50
N ASN A 175 33.04 -3.40 12.26
CA ASN A 175 33.56 -2.07 11.94
C ASN A 175 33.00 -1.55 10.61
N MET A 176 32.84 -2.42 9.61
CA MET A 176 32.17 -2.07 8.35
C MET A 176 30.70 -1.70 8.59
N ALA A 177 29.94 -2.51 9.34
CA ALA A 177 28.54 -2.24 9.65
C ALA A 177 28.36 -0.91 10.44
N LEU A 178 29.26 -0.64 11.39
CA LEU A 178 29.27 0.60 12.16
C LEU A 178 29.62 1.80 11.27
N LEU A 179 30.55 1.65 10.32
CA LEU A 179 30.87 2.70 9.35
C LEU A 179 29.64 3.12 8.56
N GLU A 180 28.83 2.17 8.09
CA GLU A 180 27.62 2.49 7.33
C GLU A 180 26.56 3.17 8.20
N LYS A 181 26.33 2.65 9.41
CA LYS A 181 25.44 3.27 10.41
C LYS A 181 25.83 4.72 10.73
N VAL A 182 27.13 5.00 10.85
CA VAL A 182 27.61 6.36 11.13
C VAL A 182 27.54 7.23 9.88
N SER A 183 27.80 6.66 8.71
CA SER A 183 27.73 7.37 7.42
C SER A 183 26.33 7.90 7.14
N ILE A 184 25.29 7.07 7.34
CA ILE A 184 23.89 7.51 7.19
C ILE A 184 23.54 8.62 8.20
N ALA A 185 23.92 8.47 9.47
CA ALA A 185 23.65 9.47 10.50
C ALA A 185 24.33 10.82 10.17
N TYR A 186 25.58 10.78 9.68
CA TYR A 186 26.30 11.99 9.31
C TYR A 186 25.72 12.65 8.05
N LEU A 187 25.36 11.88 7.03
CA LEU A 187 24.71 12.40 5.83
C LEU A 187 23.35 13.05 6.16
N MET A 188 22.56 12.42 7.02
CA MET A 188 21.30 13.01 7.49
C MET A 188 21.55 14.35 8.17
N ALA A 189 22.54 14.44 9.07
CA ALA A 189 22.90 15.69 9.73
C ALA A 189 23.39 16.76 8.74
N LEU A 190 24.18 16.38 7.73
CA LEU A 190 24.64 17.28 6.67
C LEU A 190 23.49 17.81 5.82
N THR A 191 22.53 16.95 5.46
CA THR A 191 21.39 17.33 4.61
C THR A 191 20.30 18.11 5.37
N SER A 192 20.22 17.97 6.69
CA SER A 192 19.28 18.73 7.52
C SER A 192 19.81 20.11 7.91
N GLU A 193 21.03 20.20 8.45
CA GLU A 193 21.65 21.45 8.93
C GLU A 193 23.19 21.37 8.90
N ALA A 194 23.78 21.36 7.70
CA ALA A 194 25.22 21.15 7.46
C ALA A 194 26.21 21.92 8.37
N GLY A 195 25.82 23.08 8.90
CA GLY A 195 26.66 23.94 9.74
C GLY A 195 26.60 23.68 11.24
N LYS A 196 25.75 22.76 11.73
CA LYS A 196 25.51 22.56 13.18
C LYS A 196 25.86 21.16 13.70
N VAL A 197 26.74 20.44 13.00
CA VAL A 197 27.16 19.10 13.45
C VAL A 197 28.09 19.23 14.67
N TYR A 198 27.61 18.82 15.84
CA TYR A 198 28.40 18.76 17.06
C TYR A 198 29.30 17.53 17.07
N THR A 199 30.57 17.70 17.46
CA THR A 199 31.57 16.63 17.51
C THR A 199 32.11 16.46 18.93
N ILE A 200 32.59 15.26 19.26
CA ILE A 200 33.25 14.98 20.53
C ILE A 200 34.45 15.91 20.72
N PRO A 201 34.53 16.66 21.85
CA PRO A 201 35.67 17.50 22.16
C PRO A 201 36.99 16.73 22.17
N ALA A 202 38.07 17.36 21.69
CA ALA A 202 39.37 16.70 21.53
C ALA A 202 39.89 15.95 22.77
N PRO A 203 39.79 16.47 24.01
CA PRO A 203 40.24 15.75 25.20
C PRO A 203 39.50 14.43 25.44
N ILE A 204 38.18 14.40 25.18
CA ILE A 204 37.34 13.21 25.35
C ILE A 204 37.61 12.19 24.24
N ARG A 205 37.81 12.66 23.01
CA ARG A 205 38.19 11.81 21.87
C ARG A 205 39.50 11.06 22.12
N GLU A 206 40.51 11.71 22.70
CA GLU A 206 41.79 11.05 23.00
C GLU A 206 41.64 9.96 24.09
N ILE A 207 40.75 10.16 25.07
CA ILE A 207 40.45 9.14 26.08
C ILE A 207 39.78 7.91 25.43
N ALA A 208 38.77 8.14 24.59
CA ALA A 208 38.06 7.06 23.88
C ALA A 208 38.99 6.29 22.94
N PHE A 209 39.84 7.00 22.19
CA PHE A 209 40.84 6.38 21.32
C PHE A 209 41.92 5.63 22.10
N GLY A 210 42.32 6.13 23.27
CA GLY A 210 43.21 5.42 24.18
C GLY A 210 42.63 4.09 24.69
N LYS A 211 41.30 4.00 24.85
CA LYS A 211 40.61 2.73 25.16
C LYS A 211 40.66 1.75 23.98
N LEU A 212 40.42 2.21 22.75
CA LEU A 212 40.59 1.39 21.53
C LEU A 212 41.98 0.75 21.49
N ARG A 213 43.05 1.54 21.67
CA ARG A 213 44.43 1.03 21.64
C ARG A 213 44.73 0.00 22.74
N LYS A 214 44.10 0.13 23.91
CA LYS A 214 44.23 -0.87 24.99
C LYS A 214 43.49 -2.15 24.63
N ASP A 215 42.29 -2.04 24.07
CA ASP A 215 41.49 -3.19 23.62
C ASP A 215 42.21 -3.95 22.49
N GLU A 216 42.76 -3.24 21.50
CA GLU A 216 43.56 -3.82 20.40
C GLU A 216 44.79 -4.57 20.92
N LYS A 217 45.56 -3.98 21.85
CA LYS A 217 46.72 -4.65 22.44
C LYS A 217 46.34 -5.89 23.23
N ARG A 218 45.23 -5.85 23.97
CA ARG A 218 44.72 -7.00 24.72
C ARG A 218 44.31 -8.14 23.78
N ILE A 219 43.60 -7.82 22.71
CA ILE A 219 43.16 -8.79 21.71
C ILE A 219 44.37 -9.35 20.93
N ALA A 220 45.31 -8.50 20.50
CA ALA A 220 46.52 -8.94 19.82
C ALA A 220 47.37 -9.91 20.68
N ALA A 221 47.39 -9.73 22.01
CA ALA A 221 48.06 -10.66 22.92
C ALA A 221 47.32 -12.01 23.09
N GLN A 222 46.04 -12.09 22.70
CA GLN A 222 45.23 -13.31 22.72
C GLN A 222 45.24 -14.04 21.37
N ILE A 223 45.48 -13.31 20.27
CA ILE A 223 45.58 -13.86 18.90
C ILE A 223 46.99 -14.39 18.67
N THR A 224 47.32 -15.52 19.30
CA THR A 224 48.42 -16.41 18.89
C THR A 224 47.91 -17.78 18.44
N GLU A 225 46.59 -18.00 18.53
CA GLU A 225 45.91 -19.25 18.16
C GLU A 225 44.70 -18.97 17.26
N ALA A 226 44.25 -19.99 16.55
CA ALA A 226 43.25 -19.89 15.51
C ALA A 226 41.86 -19.52 16.08
N VAL A 227 41.30 -18.38 15.69
CA VAL A 227 39.97 -17.91 16.12
C VAL A 227 38.90 -18.84 15.53
N GLU A 228 37.98 -19.38 16.33
CA GLU A 228 36.91 -20.25 15.81
C GLU A 228 36.10 -19.54 14.70
N PRO A 229 35.65 -20.27 13.66
CA PRO A 229 34.72 -19.74 12.64
C PRO A 229 33.44 -19.16 13.23
N ILE A 230 32.84 -18.18 12.54
CA ILE A 230 31.56 -17.61 12.95
C ILE A 230 30.50 -18.68 12.72
N ARG A 231 29.99 -19.30 13.79
CA ARG A 231 28.91 -20.28 13.69
C ARG A 231 27.63 -19.57 13.27
N ILE A 232 27.27 -19.70 11.99
CA ILE A 232 25.88 -19.51 11.53
C ILE A 232 25.11 -20.71 12.08
N ALA A 233 23.91 -20.48 12.63
CA ALA A 233 23.09 -21.57 13.15
C ALA A 233 22.73 -22.53 12.00
N ASP A 234 23.29 -23.74 12.06
CA ASP A 234 22.92 -24.84 11.17
C ASP A 234 21.51 -25.32 11.53
N ASP A 235 20.49 -24.68 10.95
CA ASP A 235 19.12 -25.23 10.84
C ASP A 235 18.38 -24.55 9.69
N ALA A 236 18.75 -24.93 8.47
CA ALA A 236 17.85 -25.17 7.35
C ALA A 236 18.71 -25.58 6.14
N VAL A 237 18.78 -26.88 5.90
CA VAL A 237 19.24 -27.39 4.60
C VAL A 237 18.33 -26.76 3.55
N ALA A 238 18.89 -25.84 2.75
CA ALA A 238 18.27 -25.35 1.54
C ALA A 238 17.89 -26.56 0.68
N PRO A 239 16.63 -26.72 0.23
CA PRO A 239 16.30 -27.80 -0.66
C PRO A 239 17.12 -27.63 -1.95
N SER A 240 17.94 -28.64 -2.21
CA SER A 240 18.63 -28.86 -3.47
C SER A 240 17.70 -28.60 -4.65
N THR A 241 18.16 -27.77 -5.59
CA THR A 241 17.76 -27.69 -6.99
C THR A 241 16.59 -28.63 -7.35
N ARG A 242 15.37 -28.21 -7.01
CA ARG A 242 14.21 -28.65 -7.79
C ARG A 242 14.24 -27.79 -9.03
N GLU A 243 14.21 -28.46 -10.18
CA GLU A 243 13.85 -27.82 -11.44
C GLU A 243 12.72 -26.84 -11.16
N ASP A 244 12.90 -25.57 -11.56
CA ASP A 244 11.84 -24.58 -11.53
C ASP A 244 10.58 -25.26 -12.09
N PRO A 245 9.51 -25.47 -11.30
CA PRO A 245 8.24 -25.74 -11.91
C PRO A 245 7.99 -24.48 -12.71
N ALA A 246 8.01 -24.62 -14.04
CA ALA A 246 7.73 -23.54 -14.97
C ALA A 246 6.68 -22.65 -14.34
N ALA A 247 7.01 -21.37 -14.16
CA ALA A 247 6.05 -20.34 -13.75
C ALA A 247 4.75 -20.71 -14.46
N PRO A 248 3.66 -21.02 -13.73
CA PRO A 248 2.47 -21.58 -14.35
C PRO A 248 2.20 -20.69 -15.54
N SER A 249 2.17 -21.27 -16.75
CA SER A 249 1.87 -20.48 -17.92
C SER A 249 0.48 -19.95 -17.66
N ILE A 250 0.40 -18.71 -17.19
CA ILE A 250 -0.84 -17.97 -17.09
C ILE A 250 -1.27 -17.94 -18.53
N ALA A 251 -2.33 -18.72 -18.82
CA ALA A 251 -2.86 -18.86 -20.14
C ALA A 251 -2.91 -17.47 -20.77
N ALA A 252 -2.33 -17.35 -21.97
CA ALA A 252 -2.48 -16.14 -22.77
C ALA A 252 -3.94 -15.72 -22.70
N ALA A 253 -4.18 -14.46 -22.31
CA ALA A 253 -5.50 -13.84 -22.27
C ALA A 253 -6.15 -14.04 -23.65
N GLY A 254 -6.99 -15.08 -23.74
CA GLY A 254 -7.65 -15.52 -24.96
C GLY A 254 -9.03 -14.91 -25.14
N ASP A 255 -9.62 -14.36 -24.08
CA ASP A 255 -10.91 -13.68 -24.12
C ASP A 255 -10.83 -12.38 -23.32
N ALA A 256 -11.47 -11.31 -23.82
CA ALA A 256 -11.61 -10.07 -23.07
C ALA A 256 -12.27 -10.37 -21.71
N PRO A 257 -11.74 -9.85 -20.58
CA PRO A 257 -12.32 -10.14 -19.27
C PRO A 257 -13.78 -9.67 -19.22
N GLY A 258 -14.66 -10.54 -18.75
CA GLY A 258 -16.07 -10.24 -18.61
C GLY A 258 -16.32 -9.10 -17.62
N TYR A 259 -17.47 -8.44 -17.76
CA TYR A 259 -17.93 -7.40 -16.84
C TYR A 259 -19.17 -7.88 -16.08
N MET A 260 -19.32 -7.42 -14.85
CA MET A 260 -20.39 -7.83 -13.94
C MET A 260 -21.80 -7.42 -14.40
N ILE A 261 -21.91 -6.51 -15.36
CA ILE A 261 -23.19 -5.99 -15.84
C ILE A 261 -23.59 -6.77 -17.08
N SER A 262 -24.57 -7.67 -16.92
CA SER A 262 -25.19 -8.44 -18.00
C SER A 262 -26.13 -7.57 -18.85
N GLU A 263 -26.94 -6.74 -18.17
CA GLU A 263 -27.85 -5.77 -18.75
C GLU A 263 -27.72 -4.43 -18.00
N TYR A 264 -27.57 -3.33 -18.74
CA TYR A 264 -27.53 -2.01 -18.11
C TYR A 264 -28.96 -1.55 -17.80
N LEU A 265 -29.20 -1.06 -16.59
CA LEU A 265 -30.55 -0.65 -16.18
C LEU A 265 -31.16 0.42 -17.11
N ASP A 266 -32.49 0.40 -17.20
CA ASP A 266 -33.25 1.55 -17.70
C ASP A 266 -33.27 2.64 -16.62
N VAL A 267 -32.43 3.65 -16.81
CA VAL A 267 -32.25 4.77 -15.88
C VAL A 267 -33.52 5.61 -15.77
N ASP A 268 -34.22 5.84 -16.87
CA ASP A 268 -35.42 6.67 -16.88
C ASP A 268 -36.56 5.97 -16.15
N ASP A 269 -36.76 4.67 -16.41
CA ASP A 269 -37.74 3.85 -15.68
C ASP A 269 -37.41 3.77 -14.19
N THR A 270 -36.14 3.51 -13.85
CA THR A 270 -35.71 3.41 -12.46
C THR A 270 -35.94 4.73 -11.73
N MET A 271 -35.54 5.86 -12.32
CA MET A 271 -35.77 7.19 -11.73
C MET A 271 -37.26 7.53 -11.62
N ARG A 272 -38.10 7.10 -12.58
CA ARG A 272 -39.56 7.24 -12.50
C ARG A 272 -40.14 6.46 -11.32
N ARG A 273 -39.75 5.20 -11.12
CA ARG A 273 -40.18 4.36 -9.99
C ARG A 273 -39.71 4.93 -8.65
N LEU A 274 -38.45 5.36 -8.56
CA LEU A 274 -37.90 6.03 -7.38
C LEU A 274 -38.65 7.32 -7.03
N LYS A 275 -39.01 8.13 -8.04
CA LYS A 275 -39.84 9.32 -7.85
C LYS A 275 -41.24 8.96 -7.35
N ALA A 276 -41.83 7.87 -7.84
CA ALA A 276 -43.12 7.37 -7.37
C ALA A 276 -43.05 6.96 -5.88
N LEU A 277 -42.02 6.21 -5.47
CA LEU A 277 -41.76 5.86 -4.06
C LEU A 277 -41.66 7.11 -3.16
N VAL A 278 -40.95 8.15 -3.60
CA VAL A 278 -40.81 9.40 -2.84
C VAL A 278 -42.10 10.22 -2.84
N ALA A 279 -42.99 10.06 -3.83
CA ALA A 279 -44.25 10.80 -3.92
C ALA A 279 -45.31 10.32 -2.91
N GLN A 280 -45.19 9.08 -2.43
CA GLN A 280 -46.15 8.47 -1.52
C GLN A 280 -45.67 8.42 -0.06
N PRO A 281 -46.57 8.15 0.91
CA PRO A 281 -46.21 7.87 2.29
C PRO A 281 -45.26 6.68 2.40
N VAL A 282 -44.41 6.72 3.42
CA VAL A 282 -43.54 5.59 3.79
C VAL A 282 -44.38 4.41 4.25
N ARG A 283 -43.99 3.20 3.86
CA ARG A 283 -44.60 1.95 4.28
C ARG A 283 -43.54 1.09 4.95
N GLY A 284 -43.68 0.84 6.24
CA GLY A 284 -42.74 0.04 7.03
C GLY A 284 -43.40 -1.17 7.65
N LEU A 285 -42.69 -1.84 8.56
CA LEU A 285 -43.24 -2.95 9.33
C LEU A 285 -44.47 -2.54 10.14
N ARG A 286 -45.39 -3.49 10.33
CA ARG A 286 -46.46 -3.38 11.34
C ARG A 286 -45.84 -3.19 12.74
N HIS A 287 -46.59 -2.56 13.63
CA HIS A 287 -46.07 -2.18 14.94
C HIS A 287 -45.67 -3.39 15.80
N ASP A 288 -46.48 -4.44 15.80
CA ASP A 288 -46.23 -5.72 16.47
C ASP A 288 -44.96 -6.39 15.92
N ALA A 289 -44.82 -6.49 14.60
CA ALA A 289 -43.62 -7.04 13.96
C ALA A 289 -42.35 -6.26 14.33
N MET A 290 -42.44 -4.93 14.43
CA MET A 290 -41.31 -4.12 14.89
C MET A 290 -40.96 -4.38 16.36
N LEU A 291 -41.94 -4.69 17.22
CA LEU A 291 -41.67 -5.10 18.61
C LEU A 291 -40.93 -6.44 18.65
N ASP A 292 -41.30 -7.39 17.79
CA ASP A 292 -40.60 -8.68 17.68
C ASP A 292 -39.15 -8.49 17.21
N VAL A 293 -38.92 -7.60 16.24
CA VAL A 293 -37.56 -7.22 15.80
C VAL A 293 -36.76 -6.65 16.97
N LEU A 294 -37.32 -5.72 17.76
CA LEU A 294 -36.61 -5.16 18.92
C LEU A 294 -36.34 -6.23 19.99
N ASN A 295 -37.30 -7.14 20.21
CA ASN A 295 -37.14 -8.25 21.15
C ASN A 295 -36.04 -9.23 20.71
N TYR A 296 -35.86 -9.46 19.41
CA TYR A 296 -34.72 -10.21 18.89
C TYR A 296 -33.40 -9.59 19.36
N PHE A 297 -33.19 -8.29 19.18
CA PHE A 297 -31.95 -7.65 19.64
C PHE A 297 -31.77 -7.76 21.16
N GLU A 298 -32.83 -7.58 21.93
CA GLU A 298 -32.79 -7.67 23.39
C GLU A 298 -32.48 -9.08 23.93
N THR A 299 -32.90 -10.13 23.22
CA THR A 299 -32.81 -11.51 23.71
C THR A 299 -31.74 -12.35 23.02
N ARG A 300 -31.38 -12.01 21.78
CA ARG A 300 -30.45 -12.76 20.94
C ARG A 300 -29.11 -12.05 20.73
N CYS A 301 -29.00 -10.75 21.02
CA CYS A 301 -27.78 -9.96 20.79
C CYS A 301 -27.26 -9.32 22.10
N THR A 302 -27.28 -10.06 23.21
CA THR A 302 -27.00 -9.53 24.56
C THR A 302 -25.53 -9.17 24.75
N ALA A 303 -24.59 -9.99 24.28
CA ALA A 303 -23.16 -9.69 24.32
C ALA A 303 -22.81 -8.49 23.46
N SER A 304 -23.41 -8.38 22.26
CA SER A 304 -23.30 -7.20 21.40
C SER A 304 -23.77 -5.92 22.09
N LYS A 305 -24.90 -5.99 22.82
CA LYS A 305 -25.42 -4.87 23.63
C LYS A 305 -24.44 -4.45 24.72
N GLU A 306 -23.93 -5.40 25.50
CA GLU A 306 -22.97 -5.13 26.59
C GLU A 306 -21.67 -4.49 26.08
N ILE A 307 -21.12 -4.98 24.97
CA ILE A 307 -19.94 -4.39 24.32
C ILE A 307 -20.23 -2.96 23.88
N THR A 308 -21.37 -2.72 23.23
CA THR A 308 -21.76 -1.38 22.79
C THR A 308 -21.90 -0.41 23.95
N GLU A 309 -22.54 -0.79 25.04
CA GLU A 309 -22.71 0.08 26.21
C GLU A 309 -21.37 0.44 26.87
N ARG A 310 -20.40 -0.48 26.83
CA ARG A 310 -19.02 -0.15 27.22
C ARG A 310 -18.35 0.77 26.21
N ALA A 311 -18.51 0.51 24.91
CA ALA A 311 -17.91 1.30 23.83
C ALA A 311 -18.38 2.75 23.86
N LYS A 312 -19.68 3.01 24.09
CA LYS A 312 -20.25 4.37 24.21
C LYS A 312 -19.55 5.25 25.26
N LYS A 313 -18.92 4.64 26.28
CA LYS A 313 -18.17 5.37 27.32
C LYS A 313 -16.80 5.87 26.85
N ARG A 314 -16.27 5.32 25.74
CA ARG A 314 -14.89 5.56 25.27
C ARG A 314 -14.80 5.99 23.80
N ILE A 315 -15.81 5.66 22.99
CA ILE A 315 -15.86 5.90 21.55
C ILE A 315 -17.09 6.79 21.28
N PRO A 316 -16.95 7.92 20.55
CA PRO A 316 -18.08 8.76 20.18
C PRO A 316 -19.17 7.96 19.47
N GLY A 317 -20.38 7.92 20.05
CA GLY A 317 -21.49 7.12 19.52
C GLY A 317 -21.32 5.60 19.64
N GLY A 318 -20.26 5.11 20.29
CA GLY A 318 -19.99 3.68 20.53
C GLY A 318 -19.36 2.93 19.34
N VAL A 319 -19.04 3.62 18.25
CA VAL A 319 -18.55 2.99 17.00
C VAL A 319 -17.49 3.85 16.32
N GLN A 320 -16.53 3.21 15.66
CA GLN A 320 -15.46 3.89 14.89
C GLN A 320 -15.81 4.06 13.41
N HIS A 321 -16.84 3.37 12.93
CA HIS A 321 -17.28 3.43 11.53
C HIS A 321 -18.80 3.19 11.42
N ASN A 322 -19.45 3.81 10.44
CA ASN A 322 -20.92 3.87 10.32
C ASN A 322 -21.44 3.33 8.97
N LEU A 323 -20.96 2.17 8.51
CA LEU A 323 -21.44 1.58 7.24
C LEU A 323 -22.77 0.84 7.42
N ALA A 324 -22.87 0.01 8.45
CA ALA A 324 -24.11 -0.64 8.84
C ALA A 324 -24.97 0.32 9.68
N PHE A 325 -26.25 -0.01 9.80
CA PHE A 325 -27.07 0.62 10.83
C PHE A 325 -26.72 0.09 12.21
N ASN A 326 -26.72 1.01 13.18
CA ASN A 326 -26.43 0.76 14.58
C ASN A 326 -27.70 0.82 15.44
N TYR A 327 -28.87 0.53 14.85
CA TYR A 327 -30.17 0.57 15.52
C TYR A 327 -30.70 -0.85 15.74
N PRO A 328 -31.14 -1.21 16.97
CA PRO A 328 -31.14 -0.39 18.19
C PRO A 328 -29.73 -0.17 18.79
N PHE A 329 -28.79 -1.07 18.50
CA PHE A 329 -27.37 -0.94 18.81
C PHE A 329 -26.51 -1.70 17.77
N PRO A 330 -25.21 -1.40 17.62
CA PRO A 330 -24.29 -2.15 16.76
C PRO A 330 -24.14 -3.63 17.18
N LEU A 331 -24.05 -4.52 16.19
CA LEU A 331 -23.66 -5.90 16.39
C LEU A 331 -22.14 -6.02 16.54
N ALA A 332 -21.68 -6.80 17.52
CA ALA A 332 -20.27 -7.10 17.70
C ALA A 332 -19.90 -8.34 16.89
N ILE A 333 -19.35 -8.17 15.69
CA ILE A 333 -18.95 -9.29 14.84
C ILE A 333 -17.67 -9.96 15.37
N GLU A 334 -17.68 -11.29 15.43
CA GLU A 334 -16.55 -12.12 15.84
C GLU A 334 -15.83 -12.76 14.66
N ALA A 335 -16.58 -13.24 13.66
CA ALA A 335 -16.01 -13.95 12.51
C ALA A 335 -16.71 -13.57 11.20
N ALA A 336 -15.99 -13.73 10.09
CA ALA A 336 -16.49 -13.56 8.73
C ALA A 336 -15.90 -14.67 7.85
N HIS A 337 -16.71 -15.37 7.06
CA HIS A 337 -16.23 -16.42 6.16
C HIS A 337 -17.14 -16.57 4.95
N GLY A 338 -16.57 -16.48 3.74
CA GLY A 338 -17.34 -16.48 2.50
C GLY A 338 -18.36 -15.34 2.50
N ALA A 339 -19.64 -15.69 2.35
CA ALA A 339 -20.78 -14.77 2.35
C ALA A 339 -21.40 -14.54 3.75
N HIS A 340 -20.78 -15.01 4.84
CA HIS A 340 -21.41 -15.00 6.17
C HIS A 340 -20.61 -14.23 7.22
N LEU A 341 -21.33 -13.61 8.16
CA LEU A 341 -20.82 -13.02 9.40
C LEU A 341 -21.39 -13.78 10.60
N THR A 342 -20.59 -13.91 11.65
CA THR A 342 -21.02 -14.45 12.95
C THR A 342 -20.77 -13.41 14.03
N ASP A 343 -21.80 -13.05 14.80
CA ASP A 343 -21.66 -12.13 15.94
C ASP A 343 -21.16 -12.84 17.21
N ARG A 344 -20.86 -12.04 18.24
CA ARG A 344 -20.42 -12.51 19.56
C ARG A 344 -21.47 -13.34 20.31
N ASP A 345 -22.71 -13.30 19.86
CA ASP A 345 -23.82 -14.05 20.41
C ASP A 345 -24.05 -15.38 19.65
N GLY A 346 -23.26 -15.65 18.60
CA GLY A 346 -23.33 -16.86 17.78
C GLY A 346 -24.39 -16.81 16.68
N ASN A 347 -25.03 -15.65 16.45
CA ASN A 347 -25.97 -15.47 15.36
C ASN A 347 -25.21 -15.36 14.03
N VAL A 348 -25.75 -16.00 12.98
CA VAL A 348 -25.16 -16.02 11.64
C VAL A 348 -25.99 -15.18 10.69
N TYR A 349 -25.30 -14.37 9.89
CA TYR A 349 -25.92 -13.44 8.95
C TYR A 349 -25.30 -13.57 7.56
N ILE A 350 -26.11 -13.40 6.52
CA ILE A 350 -25.65 -13.20 5.14
C ILE A 350 -25.10 -11.77 5.02
N ASP A 351 -23.88 -11.65 4.51
CA ASP A 351 -23.12 -10.40 4.44
C ASP A 351 -23.24 -9.72 3.08
N PHE A 352 -24.28 -8.92 2.91
CA PHE A 352 -24.37 -7.98 1.79
C PHE A 352 -23.80 -6.60 2.11
N LEU A 353 -23.28 -6.39 3.32
CA LEU A 353 -22.56 -5.17 3.68
C LEU A 353 -21.16 -5.17 3.07
N GLN A 354 -20.45 -6.29 3.19
CA GLN A 354 -19.12 -6.54 2.64
C GLN A 354 -18.12 -5.44 2.97
N ALA A 355 -18.19 -4.85 4.17
CA ALA A 355 -17.43 -3.66 4.57
C ALA A 355 -17.50 -2.48 3.56
N GLY A 356 -18.62 -2.35 2.84
CA GLY A 356 -18.81 -1.36 1.79
C GLY A 356 -18.31 -1.81 0.41
N GLY A 357 -18.14 -3.11 0.17
CA GLY A 357 -17.79 -3.69 -1.13
C GLY A 357 -16.32 -4.05 -1.43
N PRO A 358 -15.29 -3.97 -0.55
CA PRO A 358 -13.95 -4.45 -0.89
C PRO A 358 -13.80 -5.96 -1.13
N THR A 359 -14.60 -6.82 -0.49
CA THR A 359 -14.37 -8.27 -0.44
C THR A 359 -15.04 -9.02 -1.60
N ILE A 360 -14.63 -8.74 -2.85
CA ILE A 360 -15.22 -9.35 -4.06
C ILE A 360 -15.03 -10.88 -4.09
N LEU A 361 -13.97 -11.41 -3.48
CA LEU A 361 -13.71 -12.85 -3.38
C LEU A 361 -14.46 -13.53 -2.22
N GLY A 362 -15.21 -12.75 -1.42
CA GLY A 362 -15.76 -13.18 -0.13
C GLY A 362 -14.81 -12.92 1.04
N SER A 363 -15.33 -13.06 2.26
CA SER A 363 -14.55 -12.84 3.49
C SER A 363 -13.62 -14.02 3.78
N ASN A 364 -12.40 -13.71 4.23
CA ASN A 364 -11.36 -14.70 4.57
C ASN A 364 -11.05 -15.72 3.46
N TYR A 365 -10.94 -15.25 2.22
CA TYR A 365 -10.63 -16.08 1.07
C TYR A 365 -9.20 -16.66 1.16
N ALA A 366 -9.11 -17.98 1.39
CA ALA A 366 -7.88 -18.67 1.77
C ALA A 366 -6.68 -18.44 0.81
N PRO A 367 -6.83 -18.52 -0.53
CA PRO A 367 -5.70 -18.32 -1.44
C PRO A 367 -5.00 -16.96 -1.31
N VAL A 368 -5.72 -15.90 -0.91
CA VAL A 368 -5.12 -14.59 -0.64
C VAL A 368 -4.53 -14.55 0.77
N ASN A 369 -5.30 -14.98 1.77
CA ASN A 369 -4.89 -14.91 3.17
C ASN A 369 -3.60 -15.70 3.46
N GLU A 370 -3.44 -16.87 2.85
CA GLU A 370 -2.26 -17.72 3.00
C GLU A 370 -1.00 -17.01 2.48
N ARG A 371 -1.07 -16.39 1.31
CA ARG A 371 0.04 -15.61 0.73
C ARG A 371 0.38 -14.37 1.53
N VAL A 372 -0.63 -13.66 2.00
CA VAL A 372 -0.43 -12.51 2.88
C VAL A 372 0.25 -12.93 4.19
N ALA A 373 -0.13 -14.08 4.75
CA ALA A 373 0.50 -14.62 5.96
C ALA A 373 1.98 -14.97 5.74
N GLU A 374 2.36 -15.48 4.56
CA GLU A 374 3.75 -15.68 4.16
C GLU A 374 4.51 -14.35 4.18
N VAL A 375 3.99 -13.31 3.51
CA VAL A 375 4.62 -11.98 3.47
C VAL A 375 4.80 -11.37 4.86
N ILE A 376 3.82 -11.53 5.76
CA ILE A 376 3.95 -11.08 7.14
C ILE A 376 5.10 -11.81 7.86
N LYS A 377 5.23 -13.12 7.67
CA LYS A 377 6.28 -13.92 8.32
C LYS A 377 7.68 -13.53 7.82
N GLU A 378 7.81 -13.22 6.53
CA GLU A 378 9.10 -12.95 5.89
C GLU A 378 9.54 -11.49 6.03
N SER A 379 8.65 -10.54 5.74
CA SER A 379 8.97 -9.11 5.65
C SER A 379 8.37 -8.26 6.77
N GLY A 380 7.46 -8.84 7.56
CA GLY A 380 6.63 -8.08 8.48
C GLY A 380 5.53 -7.29 7.76
N PRO A 381 4.62 -6.66 8.52
CA PRO A 381 3.48 -5.95 7.94
C PRO A 381 3.89 -4.63 7.26
N VAL A 382 4.98 -4.00 7.70
CA VAL A 382 5.46 -2.68 7.24
C VAL A 382 6.97 -2.59 7.45
N THR A 383 7.72 -2.23 6.42
CA THR A 383 9.20 -2.05 6.47
C THR A 383 9.63 -0.58 6.39
N GLY A 384 8.79 0.29 5.82
CA GLY A 384 9.13 1.70 5.54
C GLY A 384 10.11 1.90 4.39
N LEU A 385 10.49 0.81 3.69
CA LEU A 385 11.36 0.80 2.52
C LEU A 385 10.64 0.12 1.36
N PHE A 386 11.16 0.33 0.15
CA PHE A 386 10.60 -0.24 -1.07
C PHE A 386 10.53 -1.77 -1.01
N HIS A 387 9.38 -2.33 -1.35
CA HIS A 387 9.14 -3.78 -1.42
C HIS A 387 8.62 -4.19 -2.80
N GLU A 388 8.98 -5.38 -3.28
CA GLU A 388 8.64 -5.84 -4.64
C GLU A 388 7.13 -5.85 -4.95
N TYR A 389 6.28 -6.14 -3.97
CA TYR A 389 4.83 -6.09 -4.14
C TYR A 389 4.28 -4.70 -4.49
N GLU A 390 5.00 -3.62 -4.20
CA GLU A 390 4.63 -2.28 -4.69
C GLU A 390 4.66 -2.23 -6.22
N LEU A 391 5.71 -2.79 -6.82
CA LEU A 391 5.87 -2.90 -8.26
C LEU A 391 4.86 -3.90 -8.83
N LYS A 392 4.77 -5.11 -8.26
CA LYS A 392 3.84 -6.15 -8.74
C LYS A 392 2.40 -5.66 -8.76
N LEU A 393 1.96 -4.91 -7.73
CA LEU A 393 0.64 -4.29 -7.70
C LEU A 393 0.47 -3.25 -8.81
N ALA A 394 1.46 -2.37 -9.03
CA ALA A 394 1.39 -1.40 -10.12
C ALA A 394 1.33 -2.07 -11.50
N GLU A 395 2.12 -3.12 -11.72
CA GLU A 395 2.17 -3.87 -12.98
C GLU A 395 0.87 -4.62 -13.27
N ILE A 396 0.26 -5.26 -12.26
CA ILE A 396 -1.02 -5.95 -12.48
C ILE A 396 -2.17 -4.97 -12.71
N ILE A 397 -2.16 -3.80 -12.07
CA ILE A 397 -3.10 -2.71 -12.37
C ILE A 397 -2.92 -2.25 -13.81
N HIS A 398 -1.68 -1.97 -14.25
CA HIS A 398 -1.38 -1.57 -15.62
C HIS A 398 -1.82 -2.64 -16.64
N ARG A 399 -1.57 -3.92 -16.34
CA ARG A 399 -1.95 -5.05 -17.21
C ARG A 399 -3.45 -5.05 -17.52
N TYR A 400 -4.30 -4.87 -16.52
CA TYR A 400 -5.76 -4.90 -16.70
C TYR A 400 -6.37 -3.54 -17.04
N MET A 401 -5.70 -2.45 -16.70
CA MET A 401 -6.10 -1.08 -17.01
C MET A 401 -4.95 -0.32 -17.68
N PRO A 402 -4.67 -0.55 -18.98
CA PRO A 402 -3.48 0.00 -19.65
C PRO A 402 -3.39 1.54 -19.66
N HIS A 403 -4.52 2.23 -19.49
CA HIS A 403 -4.56 3.68 -19.34
C HIS A 403 -3.96 4.19 -18.00
N ILE A 404 -3.72 3.28 -17.06
CA ILE A 404 -2.96 3.52 -15.84
C ILE A 404 -1.49 3.27 -16.18
N GLU A 405 -0.81 4.29 -16.68
CA GLU A 405 0.61 4.22 -17.04
C GLU A 405 1.51 4.28 -15.79
N MET A 406 1.06 5.01 -14.76
CA MET A 406 1.75 5.15 -13.47
C MET A 406 0.75 5.01 -12.33
N TYR A 407 1.18 4.43 -11.20
CA TYR A 407 0.34 4.20 -10.02
C TYR A 407 1.05 4.59 -8.73
N ARG A 408 0.28 5.12 -7.76
CA ARG A 408 0.76 5.49 -6.42
C ARG A 408 -0.22 5.01 -5.36
N SER A 409 0.23 4.11 -4.48
CA SER A 409 -0.53 3.63 -3.32
C SER A 409 -0.64 4.67 -2.20
N LEU A 410 -1.78 4.69 -1.52
CA LEU A 410 -2.14 5.61 -0.43
C LEU A 410 -2.97 4.90 0.65
N GLY A 411 -3.11 5.50 1.83
CA GLY A 411 -3.78 4.89 2.98
C GLY A 411 -5.29 4.71 2.83
N SER A 412 -5.96 5.50 1.98
CA SER A 412 -7.41 5.39 1.75
C SER A 412 -7.86 6.02 0.44
N GLY A 413 -9.10 5.68 0.02
CA GLY A 413 -9.77 6.37 -1.09
C GLY A 413 -9.94 7.88 -0.86
N THR A 414 -10.16 8.34 0.38
CA THR A 414 -10.20 9.78 0.70
C THR A 414 -8.87 10.46 0.38
N GLU A 415 -7.76 9.86 0.79
CA GLU A 415 -6.41 10.37 0.48
C GLU A 415 -6.15 10.36 -1.02
N ALA A 416 -6.60 9.32 -1.72
CA ALA A 416 -6.47 9.22 -3.17
C ALA A 416 -7.23 10.33 -3.91
N VAL A 417 -8.46 10.66 -3.51
CA VAL A 417 -9.17 11.81 -4.09
C VAL A 417 -8.43 13.12 -3.82
N MET A 418 -7.93 13.31 -2.59
CA MET A 418 -7.15 14.51 -2.23
C MET A 418 -5.90 14.64 -3.10
N ALA A 419 -5.20 13.54 -3.31
CA ALA A 419 -4.00 13.44 -4.14
C ALA A 419 -4.32 13.71 -5.61
N ALA A 420 -5.35 13.08 -6.18
CA ALA A 420 -5.74 13.26 -7.58
C ALA A 420 -6.15 14.71 -7.89
N VAL A 421 -6.91 15.34 -6.99
CA VAL A 421 -7.29 16.76 -7.12
C VAL A 421 -6.09 17.70 -7.02
N ARG A 422 -5.13 17.38 -6.14
CA ARG A 422 -3.87 18.14 -6.02
C ARG A 422 -3.03 17.99 -7.29
N ALA A 423 -2.90 16.77 -7.80
CA ALA A 423 -2.17 16.48 -9.03
C ALA A 423 -2.78 17.18 -10.24
N ALA A 424 -4.11 17.12 -10.39
CA ALA A 424 -4.80 17.81 -11.47
C ALA A 424 -4.55 19.32 -11.47
N ARG A 425 -4.62 19.97 -10.30
CA ARG A 425 -4.33 21.40 -10.18
C ARG A 425 -2.86 21.73 -10.50
N ALA A 426 -1.93 20.91 -10.02
CA ALA A 426 -0.50 21.11 -10.25
C ALA A 426 -0.14 20.93 -11.73
N HIS A 427 -0.65 19.89 -12.37
CA HIS A 427 -0.41 19.59 -13.78
C HIS A 427 -1.04 20.66 -14.70
N THR A 428 -2.31 21.03 -14.48
CA THR A 428 -3.00 21.95 -15.41
C THR A 428 -2.78 23.45 -15.09
N GLY A 429 -2.28 23.79 -13.91
CA GLY A 429 -2.22 25.17 -13.39
C GLY A 429 -3.59 25.83 -13.16
N LYS A 430 -4.69 25.07 -13.21
CA LYS A 430 -6.07 25.58 -13.12
C LYS A 430 -6.57 25.49 -11.68
N LYS A 431 -7.52 26.36 -11.33
CA LYS A 431 -7.95 26.57 -9.93
C LYS A 431 -9.15 25.72 -9.53
N MET A 432 -10.14 25.59 -10.41
CA MET A 432 -11.46 25.06 -10.06
C MET A 432 -11.53 23.54 -10.23
N VAL A 433 -12.29 22.88 -9.38
CA VAL A 433 -12.70 21.47 -9.54
C VAL A 433 -14.22 21.43 -9.60
N ILE A 434 -14.76 20.56 -10.46
CA ILE A 434 -16.18 20.25 -10.49
C ILE A 434 -16.36 18.81 -10.00
N LYS A 435 -17.26 18.59 -9.04
CA LYS A 435 -17.71 17.24 -8.67
C LYS A 435 -19.19 17.07 -8.97
N VAL A 436 -19.64 15.84 -9.21
CA VAL A 436 -21.07 15.54 -9.34
C VAL A 436 -21.74 15.57 -7.96
N GLY A 437 -22.90 16.20 -7.88
CA GLY A 437 -23.70 16.35 -6.67
C GLY A 437 -24.27 15.02 -6.20
N GLY A 438 -24.43 14.87 -4.89
CA GLY A 438 -24.81 13.63 -4.25
C GLY A 438 -23.68 12.61 -4.13
N ALA A 439 -22.57 12.74 -4.87
CA ALA A 439 -21.48 11.77 -4.86
C ALA A 439 -20.62 11.89 -3.60
N TYR A 440 -20.00 10.77 -3.20
CA TYR A 440 -19.12 10.68 -2.03
C TYR A 440 -17.70 10.33 -2.45
N HIS A 441 -16.82 11.33 -2.38
CA HIS A 441 -15.40 11.23 -2.73
C HIS A 441 -14.52 11.35 -1.47
N GLY A 442 -14.94 10.69 -0.39
CA GLY A 442 -14.30 10.82 0.92
C GLY A 442 -14.69 12.08 1.70
N TRP A 443 -14.05 12.27 2.85
CA TRP A 443 -14.40 13.29 3.84
C TRP A 443 -13.43 14.49 3.89
N SER A 444 -12.59 14.66 2.86
CA SER A 444 -11.66 15.79 2.81
C SER A 444 -12.38 17.14 2.70
N ASP A 445 -11.81 18.19 3.30
CA ASP A 445 -12.38 19.54 3.38
C ASP A 445 -12.91 20.08 2.04
N THR A 446 -12.22 19.75 0.94
CA THR A 446 -12.56 20.24 -0.40
C THR A 446 -13.67 19.44 -1.08
N MET A 447 -13.97 18.24 -0.59
CA MET A 447 -14.93 17.29 -1.18
C MET A 447 -16.23 17.14 -0.37
N VAL A 448 -16.25 17.61 0.88
CA VAL A 448 -17.47 17.74 1.71
C VAL A 448 -18.33 18.91 1.21
N LEU A 449 -18.86 18.74 0.00
CA LEU A 449 -19.75 19.66 -0.69
C LEU A 449 -20.79 18.84 -1.49
N GLY A 450 -22.08 19.08 -1.24
CA GLY A 450 -23.17 18.40 -1.94
C GLY A 450 -23.16 16.88 -1.74
N LEU A 451 -22.85 16.40 -0.53
CA LEU A 451 -22.74 14.95 -0.24
C LEU A 451 -24.11 14.28 -0.14
N ARG A 452 -24.23 13.05 -0.66
CA ARG A 452 -25.40 12.13 -0.60
C ARG A 452 -26.67 12.62 -1.28
N VAL A 453 -27.00 13.90 -1.10
CA VAL A 453 -28.15 14.57 -1.69
C VAL A 453 -27.64 15.81 -2.46
N PRO A 454 -27.85 15.87 -3.79
CA PRO A 454 -27.49 17.02 -4.59
C PRO A 454 -28.12 18.32 -4.09
N GLY A 455 -27.39 19.43 -4.17
CA GLY A 455 -27.84 20.76 -3.74
C GLY A 455 -27.79 21.00 -2.24
N THR A 456 -27.26 20.07 -1.44
CA THR A 456 -27.00 20.30 0.00
C THR A 456 -25.77 21.17 0.26
N TYR A 457 -24.91 21.37 -0.75
CA TYR A 457 -23.71 22.20 -0.66
C TYR A 457 -22.95 21.97 0.66
N ARG A 458 -22.80 23.01 1.50
CA ARG A 458 -22.00 23.00 2.73
C ARG A 458 -22.76 22.50 3.98
N MET A 459 -23.96 21.93 3.85
CA MET A 459 -24.75 21.46 5.01
C MET A 459 -24.00 20.45 5.89
N ASN A 460 -23.14 19.61 5.28
CA ASN A 460 -22.31 18.63 5.98
C ASN A 460 -20.91 19.15 6.36
N ALA A 461 -20.58 20.42 6.08
CA ALA A 461 -19.23 20.96 6.21
C ALA A 461 -18.99 21.73 7.52
N LYS A 462 -19.67 21.35 8.61
CA LYS A 462 -19.46 21.96 9.93
C LYS A 462 -18.02 21.68 10.39
N GLY A 463 -17.30 22.73 10.80
CA GLY A 463 -15.88 22.65 11.18
C GLY A 463 -14.90 22.89 10.02
N ILE A 464 -15.35 22.92 8.76
CA ILE A 464 -14.48 23.18 7.60
C ILE A 464 -14.50 24.68 7.28
N PRO A 465 -13.34 25.37 7.19
CA PRO A 465 -13.29 26.78 6.80
C PRO A 465 -13.98 27.06 5.47
N PHE A 466 -14.64 28.22 5.35
CA PHE A 466 -15.39 28.57 4.13
C PHE A 466 -14.50 28.58 2.88
N GLY A 467 -13.25 29.02 3.03
CA GLY A 467 -12.26 29.05 1.95
C GLY A 467 -11.91 27.68 1.38
N ALA A 468 -12.03 26.60 2.15
CA ALA A 468 -11.63 25.27 1.71
C ALA A 468 -12.46 24.73 0.53
N THR A 469 -13.75 25.05 0.46
CA THR A 469 -14.62 24.68 -0.66
C THR A 469 -14.71 25.76 -1.74
N GLY A 470 -14.04 26.91 -1.58
CA GLY A 470 -14.17 28.07 -2.48
C GLY A 470 -13.73 27.80 -3.92
N ARG A 471 -13.02 26.68 -4.16
CA ARG A 471 -12.53 26.23 -5.46
C ARG A 471 -13.08 24.87 -5.90
N THR A 472 -14.16 24.42 -5.26
CA THR A 472 -14.93 23.23 -5.64
C THR A 472 -16.35 23.65 -5.99
N ARG A 473 -16.87 23.19 -7.14
CA ARG A 473 -18.25 23.42 -7.54
C ARG A 473 -18.96 22.08 -7.74
N GLU A 474 -20.24 22.05 -7.40
CA GLU A 474 -21.12 20.91 -7.63
C GLU A 474 -21.78 21.01 -9.01
N SER A 475 -21.84 19.95 -9.81
CA SER A 475 -22.78 19.81 -10.94
C SER A 475 -23.88 18.84 -10.57
N PHE A 476 -25.12 19.06 -11.01
CA PHE A 476 -26.19 18.09 -10.72
C PHE A 476 -25.99 16.80 -11.54
N PRO A 477 -26.36 15.63 -10.99
CA PRO A 477 -26.34 14.37 -11.74
C PRO A 477 -27.19 14.47 -13.00
N HIS A 478 -26.74 13.86 -14.09
CA HIS A 478 -27.41 13.79 -15.41
C HIS A 478 -27.54 15.13 -16.15
N ASP A 479 -27.15 16.24 -15.55
CA ASP A 479 -27.31 17.57 -16.15
C ASP A 479 -26.01 18.04 -16.80
N LEU A 480 -25.78 17.54 -18.02
CA LEU A 480 -24.63 17.94 -18.86
C LEU A 480 -24.68 19.44 -19.22
N GLY A 481 -25.87 20.04 -19.28
CA GLY A 481 -26.04 21.48 -19.51
C GLY A 481 -25.49 22.32 -18.36
N VAL A 482 -25.81 21.94 -17.11
CA VAL A 482 -25.23 22.55 -15.90
C VAL A 482 -23.72 22.36 -15.87
N LEU A 483 -23.21 21.17 -16.20
CA LEU A 483 -21.78 20.91 -16.26
C LEU A 483 -21.08 21.83 -17.27
N LYS A 484 -21.58 21.88 -18.51
CA LYS A 484 -21.03 22.75 -19.57
C LYS A 484 -21.06 24.22 -19.16
N ARG A 485 -22.16 24.70 -18.59
CA ARG A 485 -22.25 26.08 -18.07
C ARG A 485 -21.19 26.38 -17.01
N LYS A 486 -20.97 25.46 -16.06
CA LYS A 486 -19.95 25.63 -15.02
C LYS A 486 -18.54 25.63 -15.60
N LEU A 487 -18.26 24.81 -16.60
CA LEU A 487 -16.98 24.80 -17.31
C LEU A 487 -16.72 26.14 -18.03
N ILE A 488 -17.75 26.71 -18.69
CA ILE A 488 -17.68 28.04 -19.31
C ILE A 488 -17.38 29.12 -18.26
N GLU A 489 -18.17 29.18 -17.18
CA GLU A 489 -18.01 30.17 -16.12
C GLU A 489 -16.63 30.08 -15.43
N ASN A 490 -16.09 28.86 -15.30
CA ASN A 490 -14.80 28.65 -14.65
C ASN A 490 -13.62 29.18 -15.47
N ARG A 491 -13.76 29.43 -16.78
CA ARG A 491 -12.70 30.08 -17.59
C ARG A 491 -12.28 31.41 -16.98
N MET A 492 -13.25 32.21 -16.52
CA MET A 492 -13.03 33.49 -15.84
C MET A 492 -12.58 33.36 -14.38
N ARG A 493 -12.57 32.14 -13.82
CA ARG A 493 -12.20 31.83 -12.43
C ARG A 493 -10.85 31.10 -12.32
N GLY A 494 -10.06 31.13 -13.38
CA GLY A 494 -8.77 30.44 -13.47
C GLY A 494 -8.86 28.98 -13.94
N GLY A 495 -9.89 28.64 -14.71
CA GLY A 495 -10.06 27.35 -15.38
C GLY A 495 -10.49 26.21 -14.45
N THR A 496 -10.96 25.12 -15.07
CA THR A 496 -11.26 23.85 -14.38
C THR A 496 -10.11 22.88 -14.55
N ALA A 497 -9.47 22.50 -13.45
CA ALA A 497 -8.42 21.51 -13.39
C ALA A 497 -8.97 20.10 -13.63
N ALA A 498 -10.08 19.76 -12.98
CA ALA A 498 -10.69 18.45 -13.11
C ALA A 498 -12.21 18.45 -12.94
N VAL A 499 -12.84 17.44 -13.56
CA VAL A 499 -14.20 16.98 -13.28
C VAL A 499 -14.09 15.60 -12.63
N VAL A 500 -14.65 15.45 -11.42
CA VAL A 500 -14.64 14.20 -10.65
C VAL A 500 -16.02 13.53 -10.76
N VAL A 501 -16.03 12.26 -11.17
CA VAL A 501 -17.26 11.46 -11.35
C VAL A 501 -17.11 10.07 -10.74
N GLU A 502 -18.14 9.58 -10.06
CA GLU A 502 -18.34 8.14 -9.86
C GLU A 502 -18.96 7.57 -11.15
N PRO A 503 -18.35 6.57 -11.82
CA PRO A 503 -18.78 6.14 -13.16
C PRO A 503 -20.23 5.62 -13.24
N PHE A 504 -20.72 4.96 -12.19
CA PHE A 504 -22.11 4.49 -12.13
C PHE A 504 -23.09 5.55 -11.66
N GLY A 505 -22.60 6.69 -11.20
CA GLY A 505 -23.38 7.75 -10.60
C GLY A 505 -23.22 7.83 -9.09
N PRO A 506 -23.67 8.95 -8.50
CA PRO A 506 -23.53 9.25 -7.09
C PRO A 506 -23.93 8.12 -6.14
N GLU A 507 -23.12 7.92 -5.10
CA GLU A 507 -23.36 6.92 -4.04
C GLU A 507 -23.51 5.51 -4.63
N SER A 508 -22.57 5.14 -5.51
CA SER A 508 -22.50 3.85 -6.19
C SER A 508 -23.80 3.48 -6.90
N GLY A 509 -24.34 4.43 -7.67
CA GLY A 509 -25.56 4.20 -8.45
C GLY A 509 -26.86 4.40 -7.67
N THR A 510 -26.84 4.95 -6.45
CA THR A 510 -28.08 5.41 -5.79
C THR A 510 -28.83 6.41 -6.67
N ARG A 511 -28.08 7.17 -7.47
CA ARG A 511 -28.59 7.95 -8.61
C ARG A 511 -27.88 7.47 -9.87
N PRO A 512 -28.36 6.40 -10.52
CA PRO A 512 -27.67 5.78 -11.64
C PRO A 512 -27.65 6.73 -12.84
N VAL A 513 -26.57 6.78 -13.61
CA VAL A 513 -26.44 7.66 -14.80
C VAL A 513 -26.73 6.93 -16.12
N PRO A 514 -27.21 7.62 -17.18
CA PRO A 514 -27.30 7.03 -18.51
C PRO A 514 -25.98 6.41 -18.97
N LYS A 515 -26.03 5.32 -19.73
CA LYS A 515 -24.84 4.55 -20.15
C LYS A 515 -23.81 5.40 -20.90
N ASP A 516 -24.26 6.40 -21.65
CA ASP A 516 -23.44 7.32 -22.45
C ASP A 516 -22.98 8.58 -21.69
N TYR A 517 -23.44 8.78 -20.44
CA TYR A 517 -23.12 9.95 -19.64
C TYR A 517 -21.61 10.16 -19.47
N ASN A 518 -20.87 9.09 -19.18
CA ASN A 518 -19.43 9.16 -18.97
C ASN A 518 -18.67 9.59 -20.23
N ALA A 519 -19.09 9.12 -21.41
CA ALA A 519 -18.53 9.53 -22.69
C ALA A 519 -18.84 11.02 -22.98
N ALA A 520 -20.03 11.49 -22.64
CA ALA A 520 -20.39 12.89 -22.76
C ALA A 520 -19.58 13.81 -21.81
N VAL A 521 -19.34 13.37 -20.57
CA VAL A 521 -18.46 14.08 -19.63
C VAL A 521 -17.02 14.14 -20.13
N ARG A 522 -16.47 13.03 -20.66
CA ARG A 522 -15.15 13.00 -21.30
C ARG A 522 -15.02 14.04 -22.41
N LYS A 523 -15.98 14.06 -23.33
CA LYS A 523 -16.01 15.05 -24.42
C LYS A 523 -16.01 16.50 -23.91
N LEU A 524 -16.76 16.79 -22.84
CA LEU A 524 -16.74 18.11 -22.20
C LEU A 524 -15.42 18.41 -21.51
N CYS A 525 -14.76 17.42 -20.91
CA CYS A 525 -13.44 17.60 -20.33
C CYS A 525 -12.41 17.98 -21.42
N ASP A 526 -12.45 17.29 -22.56
CA ASP A 526 -11.59 17.59 -23.72
C ASP A 526 -11.83 19.00 -24.28
N GLU A 527 -13.10 19.37 -24.49
CA GLU A 527 -13.49 20.70 -25.02
C GLU A 527 -12.97 21.86 -24.15
N PHE A 528 -12.82 21.66 -22.84
CA PHE A 528 -12.39 22.70 -21.89
C PHE A 528 -10.98 22.49 -21.33
N GLY A 529 -10.28 21.44 -21.79
CA GLY A 529 -8.98 21.01 -21.29
C GLY A 529 -8.97 20.71 -19.79
N ALA A 530 -10.08 20.25 -19.22
CA ALA A 530 -10.14 19.75 -17.85
C ALA A 530 -9.75 18.28 -17.83
N LEU A 531 -9.12 17.82 -16.75
CA LEU A 531 -8.88 16.39 -16.57
C LEU A 531 -10.17 15.68 -16.13
N LEU A 532 -10.43 14.50 -16.67
CA LEU A 532 -11.46 13.60 -16.17
C LEU A 532 -10.86 12.73 -15.07
N ILE A 533 -11.46 12.77 -13.88
CA ILE A 533 -11.10 11.89 -12.76
C ILE A 533 -12.25 10.91 -12.54
N PHE A 534 -11.99 9.62 -12.75
CA PHE A 534 -12.90 8.56 -12.32
C PHE A 534 -12.61 8.18 -10.88
N ASP A 535 -13.63 8.32 -10.03
CA ASP A 535 -13.63 7.73 -8.70
C ASP A 535 -14.09 6.27 -8.81
N GLU A 536 -13.10 5.38 -8.95
CA GLU A 536 -13.28 3.93 -9.04
C GLU A 536 -13.03 3.24 -7.70
N VAL A 537 -13.18 3.96 -6.57
CA VAL A 537 -13.01 3.41 -5.23
C VAL A 537 -13.95 2.22 -4.99
N VAL A 538 -15.13 2.18 -5.63
CA VAL A 538 -16.06 1.04 -5.60
C VAL A 538 -16.01 0.22 -6.88
N THR A 539 -15.89 0.84 -8.04
CA THR A 539 -16.05 0.18 -9.34
C THR A 539 -14.78 -0.51 -9.83
N GLY A 540 -13.60 -0.10 -9.37
CA GLY A 540 -12.31 -0.65 -9.75
C GLY A 540 -12.18 -2.09 -9.30
N PHE A 541 -11.83 -2.99 -10.23
CA PHE A 541 -11.79 -4.45 -10.08
C PHE A 541 -13.12 -5.13 -9.69
N ARG A 542 -14.15 -4.38 -9.26
CA ARG A 542 -15.51 -4.89 -9.01
C ARG A 542 -16.35 -5.00 -10.28
N THR A 543 -16.26 -4.01 -11.16
CA THR A 543 -17.02 -4.01 -12.42
C THR A 543 -16.55 -5.11 -13.36
N GLY A 544 -15.28 -5.47 -13.23
CA GLY A 544 -14.47 -6.31 -14.11
C GLY A 544 -13.01 -5.89 -13.93
N LEU A 545 -12.08 -6.66 -14.47
CA LEU A 545 -10.64 -6.37 -14.27
C LEU A 545 -10.22 -5.01 -14.86
N GLY A 546 -10.87 -4.59 -15.95
CA GLY A 546 -10.68 -3.26 -16.55
C GLY A 546 -11.43 -2.11 -15.88
N GLY A 547 -12.15 -2.37 -14.78
CA GLY A 547 -12.93 -1.36 -14.06
C GLY A 547 -14.11 -0.81 -14.88
N ALA A 548 -14.72 0.26 -14.37
CA ALA A 548 -15.77 0.95 -15.10
C ALA A 548 -15.23 1.68 -16.34
N ALA A 549 -13.99 2.17 -16.30
CA ALA A 549 -13.31 2.72 -17.48
C ALA A 549 -13.34 1.73 -18.66
N GLY A 550 -12.97 0.47 -18.42
CA GLY A 550 -13.05 -0.59 -19.42
C GLY A 550 -14.49 -0.88 -19.85
N TYR A 551 -15.41 -1.04 -18.90
CA TYR A 551 -16.81 -1.35 -19.20
C TYR A 551 -17.50 -0.30 -20.08
N PHE A 552 -17.27 0.99 -19.79
CA PHE A 552 -17.85 2.08 -20.58
C PHE A 552 -17.04 2.42 -21.83
N GLY A 553 -15.82 1.87 -21.98
CA GLY A 553 -14.89 2.27 -23.04
C GLY A 553 -14.49 3.76 -22.95
N VAL A 554 -14.42 4.31 -21.73
CA VAL A 554 -14.09 5.72 -21.48
C VAL A 554 -12.80 5.79 -20.67
N THR A 555 -11.77 6.41 -21.23
CA THR A 555 -10.49 6.59 -20.58
C THR A 555 -10.44 7.89 -19.77
N PRO A 556 -10.36 7.83 -18.43
CA PRO A 556 -10.09 9.01 -17.61
C PRO A 556 -8.61 9.43 -17.68
N ASP A 557 -8.31 10.66 -17.30
CA ASP A 557 -6.91 11.12 -17.17
C ASP A 557 -6.28 10.62 -15.86
N LEU A 558 -7.08 10.51 -14.81
CA LEU A 558 -6.73 9.91 -13.52
C LEU A 558 -7.85 9.00 -13.02
N THR A 559 -7.47 7.91 -12.39
CA THR A 559 -8.36 6.96 -11.72
C THR A 559 -7.98 6.90 -10.24
N VAL A 560 -8.98 7.07 -9.39
CA VAL A 560 -8.86 6.93 -7.93
C VAL A 560 -9.30 5.52 -7.55
N PHE A 561 -8.43 4.83 -6.82
CA PHE A 561 -8.64 3.47 -6.35
C PHE A 561 -8.92 3.42 -4.86
N GLY A 562 -9.58 2.34 -4.49
CA GLY A 562 -10.16 2.10 -3.18
C GLY A 562 -10.36 0.61 -2.92
N LYS A 563 -10.79 0.27 -1.71
CA LYS A 563 -11.50 -0.98 -1.40
C LYS A 563 -10.86 -2.24 -2.01
N ALA A 564 -11.39 -2.72 -3.14
CA ALA A 564 -11.00 -3.95 -3.81
C ALA A 564 -9.54 -3.96 -4.31
N VAL A 565 -8.93 -2.78 -4.51
CA VAL A 565 -7.52 -2.68 -4.95
C VAL A 565 -6.52 -3.34 -3.99
N SER A 566 -6.88 -3.49 -2.71
CA SER A 566 -6.10 -4.21 -1.69
C SER A 566 -6.80 -5.49 -1.21
N GLY A 567 -7.83 -5.97 -1.90
CA GLY A 567 -8.56 -7.19 -1.52
C GLY A 567 -9.30 -7.11 -0.18
N GLY A 568 -9.55 -5.91 0.36
CA GLY A 568 -10.16 -5.72 1.69
C GLY A 568 -9.19 -5.58 2.86
N TYR A 569 -7.89 -5.57 2.57
CA TYR A 569 -6.88 -5.20 3.55
C TYR A 569 -6.81 -3.67 3.76
N PRO A 570 -6.21 -3.19 4.88
CA PRO A 570 -5.94 -1.78 5.10
C PRO A 570 -5.15 -1.13 3.96
N MET A 571 -4.96 0.19 3.99
CA MET A 571 -4.24 0.91 2.91
C MET A 571 -4.86 0.66 1.52
N ALA A 572 -6.18 0.69 1.46
CA ALA A 572 -6.95 0.46 0.25
C ALA A 572 -7.14 1.77 -0.53
N GLY A 573 -6.07 2.46 -0.89
CA GLY A 573 -6.13 3.73 -1.62
C GLY A 573 -5.07 3.80 -2.70
N GLY A 574 -5.36 4.52 -3.79
CA GLY A 574 -4.32 4.81 -4.78
C GLY A 574 -4.78 5.75 -5.88
N VAL A 575 -3.83 6.38 -6.56
CA VAL A 575 -4.09 7.19 -7.76
C VAL A 575 -3.27 6.61 -8.89
N GLY A 576 -3.92 6.36 -10.02
CA GLY A 576 -3.25 5.98 -11.25
C GLY A 576 -3.72 6.83 -12.42
N GLY A 577 -2.97 6.82 -13.52
CA GLY A 577 -3.38 7.50 -14.75
C GLY A 577 -2.20 7.75 -15.68
N ARG A 578 -2.36 8.75 -16.55
CA ARG A 578 -1.34 9.15 -17.53
C ARG A 578 -0.04 9.56 -16.85
N ALA A 579 1.09 9.13 -17.39
CA ALA A 579 2.42 9.37 -16.83
C ALA A 579 2.74 10.87 -16.73
N ASP A 580 2.31 11.68 -17.69
CA ASP A 580 2.54 13.13 -17.71
C ASP A 580 1.78 13.88 -16.60
N VAL A 581 0.58 13.40 -16.23
CA VAL A 581 -0.18 13.91 -15.08
C VAL A 581 0.44 13.41 -13.78
N MET A 582 0.83 12.13 -13.73
CA MET A 582 1.39 11.49 -12.54
C MET A 582 2.82 11.95 -12.21
N ALA A 583 3.54 12.55 -13.15
CA ALA A 583 4.90 13.07 -12.95
C ALA A 583 5.02 14.08 -11.78
N VAL A 584 3.93 14.78 -11.44
CA VAL A 584 3.90 15.75 -10.31
C VAL A 584 4.08 15.10 -8.94
N PHE A 585 3.82 13.79 -8.82
CA PHE A 585 4.05 13.02 -7.58
C PHE A 585 5.53 12.71 -7.32
N GLY A 586 6.40 12.89 -8.31
CA GLY A 586 7.83 12.64 -8.19
C GLY A 586 8.46 13.52 -7.12
N SER A 587 8.99 12.90 -6.07
CA SER A 587 9.71 13.54 -4.99
C SER A 587 11.16 13.04 -4.98
N GLY A 588 12.03 13.78 -5.65
CA GLY A 588 13.49 13.66 -5.59
C GLY A 588 14.10 15.06 -5.69
N LEU A 589 15.31 15.26 -5.16
CA LEU A 589 16.09 16.51 -5.28
C LEU A 589 16.47 16.83 -6.74
N ASP A 590 16.27 15.88 -7.65
CA ASP A 590 16.51 16.01 -9.08
C ASP A 590 15.33 16.69 -9.79
N GLY A 591 14.99 17.91 -9.32
CA GLY A 591 13.99 18.79 -9.90
C GLY A 591 14.32 19.18 -11.34
N LYS A 592 14.19 18.24 -12.27
CA LYS A 592 14.18 18.48 -13.71
C LYS A 592 12.72 18.53 -14.14
N SER A 593 12.25 19.78 -14.25
CA SER A 593 10.99 20.27 -14.82
C SER A 593 9.67 19.87 -14.13
N GLY A 594 9.06 20.81 -13.38
CA GLY A 594 7.60 20.81 -13.14
C GLY A 594 7.14 21.13 -11.72
N ALA A 595 5.82 21.35 -11.58
CA ALA A 595 5.14 21.57 -10.31
C ALA A 595 5.07 20.26 -9.50
N HIS A 596 5.92 20.12 -8.47
CA HIS A 596 5.90 18.96 -7.58
C HIS A 596 4.84 19.11 -6.48
N ILE A 597 4.19 18.01 -6.10
CA ILE A 597 3.22 17.98 -5.01
C ILE A 597 3.69 17.11 -3.85
N GLN A 598 3.51 17.61 -2.63
CA GLN A 598 3.75 16.81 -1.43
C GLN A 598 2.60 15.82 -1.26
N VAL A 599 2.86 14.52 -1.38
CA VAL A 599 1.92 13.44 -1.04
C VAL A 599 2.71 12.30 -0.41
N GLY A 600 2.33 11.90 0.80
CA GLY A 600 2.99 10.81 1.51
C GLY A 600 2.07 10.20 2.56
N GLY A 601 2.51 9.08 3.12
CA GLY A 601 1.85 8.40 4.24
C GLY A 601 2.77 7.32 4.77
N THR A 602 2.95 7.28 6.09
CA THR A 602 3.90 6.35 6.75
C THR A 602 3.61 4.89 6.44
N LEU A 603 2.33 4.54 6.30
CA LEU A 603 1.86 3.19 6.04
C LEU A 603 1.46 2.99 4.56
N SER A 604 1.67 3.99 3.71
CA SER A 604 1.39 3.88 2.27
C SER A 604 2.40 2.94 1.61
N ALA A 605 1.92 2.23 0.58
CA ALA A 605 2.67 1.20 -0.14
C ALA A 605 3.27 0.08 0.74
N ASN A 606 2.67 -0.26 1.89
CA ASN A 606 3.19 -1.32 2.75
C ASN A 606 3.13 -2.72 2.08
N PRO A 607 4.10 -3.62 2.36
CA PRO A 607 4.18 -4.95 1.73
C PRO A 607 2.91 -5.77 1.91
N LEU A 608 2.32 -5.74 3.12
CA LEU A 608 1.11 -6.48 3.47
C LEU A 608 -0.04 -6.19 2.50
N SER A 609 -0.35 -4.90 2.32
CA SER A 609 -1.52 -4.45 1.58
C SER A 609 -1.26 -4.48 0.07
N CYS A 610 -0.02 -4.23 -0.37
CA CYS A 610 0.39 -4.38 -1.76
C CYS A 610 0.32 -5.85 -2.20
N ALA A 611 0.81 -6.79 -1.38
CA ALA A 611 0.71 -8.22 -1.64
C ALA A 611 -0.74 -8.68 -1.70
N ALA A 612 -1.56 -8.27 -0.71
CA ALA A 612 -2.98 -8.58 -0.69
C ALA A 612 -3.70 -8.11 -1.96
N GLY A 613 -3.42 -6.88 -2.41
CA GLY A 613 -3.97 -6.35 -3.66
C GLY A 613 -3.55 -7.15 -4.88
N TYR A 614 -2.26 -7.47 -4.99
CA TYR A 614 -1.72 -8.26 -6.09
C TYR A 614 -2.41 -9.63 -6.19
N PHE A 615 -2.38 -10.42 -5.11
CA PHE A 615 -2.96 -11.75 -5.09
C PHE A 615 -4.49 -11.73 -5.23
N ALA A 616 -5.17 -10.73 -4.66
CA ALA A 616 -6.61 -10.60 -4.83
C ALA A 616 -7.00 -10.34 -6.29
N ILE A 617 -6.25 -9.48 -7.00
CA ILE A 617 -6.51 -9.22 -8.42
C ILE A 617 -6.19 -10.44 -9.28
N GLU A 618 -5.11 -11.19 -8.98
CA GLU A 618 -4.84 -12.48 -9.64
C GLU A 618 -5.99 -13.47 -9.45
N GLU A 619 -6.49 -13.61 -8.22
CA GLU A 619 -7.57 -14.53 -7.91
C GLU A 619 -8.90 -14.09 -8.53
N MET A 620 -9.19 -12.78 -8.56
CA MET A 620 -10.35 -12.25 -9.28
C MET A 620 -10.28 -12.60 -10.77
N ALA A 621 -9.10 -12.53 -11.38
CA ALA A 621 -8.90 -12.91 -12.77
C ALA A 621 -9.05 -14.41 -12.99
N ARG A 622 -8.50 -15.23 -12.10
CA ARG A 622 -8.58 -16.70 -12.17
C ARG A 622 -10.01 -17.23 -12.03
N THR A 623 -10.82 -16.59 -11.21
CA THR A 623 -12.16 -17.05 -10.83
C THR A 623 -13.30 -16.32 -11.54
N ASP A 624 -12.99 -15.29 -12.32
CA ASP A 624 -13.99 -14.39 -12.92
C ASP A 624 -14.94 -13.78 -11.87
N ALA A 625 -14.40 -13.51 -10.67
CA ALA A 625 -15.17 -13.11 -9.49
C ALA A 625 -16.10 -11.90 -9.73
N PRO A 626 -15.69 -10.85 -10.47
CA PRO A 626 -16.59 -9.73 -10.80
C PRO A 626 -17.87 -10.18 -11.50
N VAL A 627 -17.76 -11.08 -12.48
CA VAL A 627 -18.90 -11.54 -13.27
C VAL A 627 -19.78 -12.47 -12.46
N VAL A 628 -19.18 -13.38 -11.67
CA VAL A 628 -19.93 -14.25 -10.75
C VAL A 628 -20.75 -13.41 -9.76
N ALA A 629 -20.10 -12.42 -9.13
CA ALA A 629 -20.76 -11.48 -8.23
C ALA A 629 -21.90 -10.72 -8.93
N GLY A 630 -21.69 -10.32 -10.19
CA GLY A 630 -22.71 -9.70 -11.05
C GLY A 630 -23.96 -10.54 -11.19
N ARG A 631 -23.81 -11.83 -11.54
CA ARG A 631 -24.92 -12.77 -11.69
C ARG A 631 -25.70 -12.97 -10.37
N ALA A 632 -25.00 -13.05 -9.25
CA ALA A 632 -25.63 -13.11 -7.93
C ALA A 632 -26.46 -11.84 -7.64
N GLY A 633 -25.93 -10.67 -8.02
CA GLY A 633 -26.64 -9.39 -7.91
C GLY A 633 -27.89 -9.32 -8.79
N ASP A 634 -27.81 -9.83 -10.02
CA ASP A 634 -28.96 -9.95 -10.93
C ASP A 634 -30.03 -10.85 -10.31
N ARG A 635 -29.65 -12.06 -9.85
CA ARG A 635 -30.58 -13.02 -9.23
C ARG A 635 -31.29 -12.41 -8.02
N LEU A 636 -30.54 -11.80 -7.10
CA LEU A 636 -31.08 -11.14 -5.92
C LEU A 636 -32.09 -10.05 -6.31
N THR A 637 -31.74 -9.22 -7.30
CA THR A 637 -32.59 -8.12 -7.76
C THR A 637 -33.90 -8.63 -8.37
N HIS A 638 -33.84 -9.65 -9.21
CA HIS A 638 -35.03 -10.27 -9.82
C HIS A 638 -35.94 -10.89 -8.75
N GLY A 639 -35.38 -11.59 -7.78
CA GLY A 639 -36.13 -12.16 -6.66
C GLY A 639 -36.80 -11.08 -5.81
N LEU A 640 -36.06 -10.02 -5.45
CA LEU A 640 -36.62 -8.88 -4.69
C LEU A 640 -37.77 -8.21 -5.45
N ARG A 641 -37.64 -7.99 -6.76
CA ARG A 641 -38.72 -7.45 -7.60
C ARG A 641 -39.97 -8.32 -7.55
N LYS A 642 -39.81 -9.65 -7.69
CA LYS A 642 -40.92 -10.59 -7.59
C LYS A 642 -41.64 -10.51 -6.24
N LEU A 643 -40.89 -10.42 -5.13
CA LEU A 643 -41.47 -10.26 -3.79
C LEU A 643 -42.20 -8.93 -3.63
N ILE A 644 -41.61 -7.84 -4.12
CA ILE A 644 -42.25 -6.51 -4.14
C ILE A 644 -43.59 -6.56 -4.88
N ASP A 645 -43.62 -7.18 -6.07
CA ASP A 645 -44.83 -7.31 -6.87
C ASP A 645 -45.87 -8.21 -6.19
N THR A 646 -45.44 -9.33 -5.60
CA THR A 646 -46.31 -10.28 -4.87
C THR A 646 -47.08 -9.60 -3.74
N TYR A 647 -46.42 -8.71 -3.00
CA TYR A 647 -47.01 -8.00 -1.87
C TYR A 647 -47.56 -6.61 -2.22
N GLY A 648 -47.51 -6.19 -3.49
CA GLY A 648 -47.96 -4.85 -3.91
C GLY A 648 -47.23 -3.72 -3.17
N LEU A 649 -45.94 -3.92 -2.89
CA LEU A 649 -45.12 -2.97 -2.15
C LEU A 649 -44.63 -1.84 -3.06
N PRO A 650 -44.47 -0.61 -2.53
CA PRO A 650 -44.02 0.53 -3.32
C PRO A 650 -42.49 0.59 -3.49
N TYR A 651 -41.79 -0.41 -2.99
CA TYR A 651 -40.34 -0.43 -2.95
C TYR A 651 -39.75 -0.57 -4.35
N VAL A 652 -38.48 -0.20 -4.49
CA VAL A 652 -37.80 -0.25 -5.78
C VAL A 652 -36.50 -1.03 -5.63
N ALA A 653 -36.41 -2.15 -6.35
CA ALA A 653 -35.19 -2.95 -6.45
C ALA A 653 -34.57 -2.83 -7.85
N TYR A 654 -33.26 -2.56 -7.90
CA TYR A 654 -32.47 -2.46 -9.12
C TYR A 654 -31.00 -2.70 -8.82
N ASN A 655 -30.20 -2.99 -9.84
CA ASN A 655 -28.78 -3.18 -9.68
C ASN A 655 -27.98 -2.65 -10.88
N GLN A 656 -26.69 -2.49 -10.63
CA GLN A 656 -25.66 -2.44 -11.67
C GLN A 656 -24.72 -3.59 -11.33
N GLY A 657 -24.99 -4.77 -11.91
CA GLY A 657 -24.27 -6.01 -11.61
C GLY A 657 -24.29 -6.33 -10.12
N SER A 658 -23.11 -6.41 -9.49
CA SER A 658 -22.95 -6.81 -8.09
C SER A 658 -23.31 -5.72 -7.07
N ILE A 659 -23.85 -4.58 -7.50
CA ILE A 659 -24.27 -3.48 -6.63
C ILE A 659 -25.78 -3.40 -6.69
N VAL A 660 -26.44 -3.94 -5.67
CA VAL A 660 -27.89 -4.07 -5.59
C VAL A 660 -28.45 -2.99 -4.67
N HIS A 661 -29.55 -2.38 -5.09
CA HIS A 661 -30.27 -1.35 -4.35
C HIS A 661 -31.69 -1.85 -4.06
N LEU A 662 -32.13 -1.67 -2.82
CA LEU A 662 -33.49 -1.92 -2.33
C LEU A 662 -33.98 -0.67 -1.60
N GLU A 663 -34.67 0.21 -2.32
CA GLU A 663 -35.15 1.48 -1.79
C GLU A 663 -36.54 1.32 -1.19
N CYS A 664 -36.62 1.36 0.15
CA CYS A 664 -37.88 1.30 0.91
C CYS A 664 -38.33 2.68 1.42
N SER A 665 -37.38 3.55 1.76
CA SER A 665 -37.65 4.87 2.35
C SER A 665 -37.48 6.03 1.37
N GLY A 666 -36.60 5.91 0.37
CA GLY A 666 -36.23 6.98 -0.54
C GLY A 666 -35.63 8.22 0.13
N VAL A 667 -35.13 8.14 1.37
CA VAL A 667 -34.60 9.30 2.10
C VAL A 667 -33.44 9.98 1.38
N MET A 668 -32.57 9.18 0.75
CA MET A 668 -31.43 9.69 -0.01
C MET A 668 -31.84 10.32 -1.33
N LEU A 669 -33.11 10.21 -1.74
CA LEU A 669 -33.66 10.70 -3.02
C LEU A 669 -34.52 11.96 -2.84
N LEU A 670 -34.61 12.50 -1.61
CA LEU A 670 -35.32 13.74 -1.34
C LEU A 670 -34.71 14.92 -2.09
N ASP A 671 -35.58 15.78 -2.61
CA ASP A 671 -35.20 16.95 -3.40
C ASP A 671 -35.13 18.21 -2.53
N MET A 672 -33.95 18.83 -2.47
CA MET A 672 -33.70 20.07 -1.74
C MET A 672 -34.49 21.27 -2.29
N ARG A 673 -35.01 21.20 -3.51
CA ARG A 673 -35.86 22.25 -4.11
C ARG A 673 -37.23 22.35 -3.42
N ASN A 674 -37.64 21.35 -2.63
CA ASN A 674 -38.86 21.38 -1.83
C ASN A 674 -38.55 21.30 -0.32
N PRO A 675 -38.16 22.42 0.31
CA PRO A 675 -37.70 22.43 1.70
C PRO A 675 -38.80 22.05 2.70
N VAL A 676 -40.07 22.34 2.40
CA VAL A 676 -41.21 22.02 3.27
C VAL A 676 -41.42 20.51 3.35
N LYS A 677 -41.39 19.81 2.21
CA LYS A 677 -41.48 18.34 2.18
C LYS A 677 -40.31 17.68 2.89
N LEU A 678 -39.10 18.18 2.64
CA LEU A 678 -37.87 17.71 3.28
C LEU A 678 -37.97 17.78 4.81
N LEU A 679 -38.35 18.93 5.38
CA LEU A 679 -38.48 19.13 6.83
C LEU A 679 -39.50 18.18 7.46
N LYS A 680 -40.62 17.92 6.78
CA LYS A 680 -41.70 17.06 7.28
C LYS A 680 -41.35 15.57 7.23
N GLU A 681 -40.73 15.10 6.16
CA GLU A 681 -40.59 13.66 5.89
C GLU A 681 -39.22 13.07 6.25
N ASN A 682 -38.16 13.89 6.32
CA ASN A 682 -36.79 13.39 6.48
C ASN A 682 -36.61 12.51 7.72
N LYS A 683 -37.16 12.92 8.88
CA LYS A 683 -37.07 12.13 10.12
C LYS A 683 -37.79 10.79 10.01
N ALA A 684 -38.98 10.78 9.41
CA ALA A 684 -39.79 9.56 9.26
C ALA A 684 -39.14 8.58 8.27
N ARG A 685 -38.67 9.05 7.12
CA ARG A 685 -37.97 8.23 6.12
C ARG A 685 -36.64 7.68 6.66
N LYS A 686 -35.87 8.49 7.40
CA LYS A 686 -34.64 8.02 8.06
C LYS A 686 -34.94 6.92 9.09
N ARG A 687 -35.95 7.13 9.94
CA ARG A 687 -36.36 6.13 10.93
C ARG A 687 -36.82 4.83 10.26
N LEU A 688 -37.58 4.91 9.17
CA LEU A 688 -37.97 3.73 8.41
C LEU A 688 -36.73 2.98 7.90
N MET A 689 -35.75 3.69 7.32
CA MET A 689 -34.53 3.06 6.81
C MET A 689 -33.79 2.30 7.92
N GLU A 690 -33.66 2.91 9.11
CA GLU A 690 -33.09 2.27 10.32
C GLU A 690 -33.88 1.03 10.75
N GLN A 691 -35.21 1.12 10.77
CA GLN A 691 -36.10 0.02 11.16
C GLN A 691 -36.05 -1.16 10.17
N MET A 692 -36.05 -0.89 8.87
CA MET A 692 -35.91 -1.94 7.85
C MET A 692 -34.55 -2.61 7.94
N GLY A 693 -33.47 -1.85 8.15
CA GLY A 693 -32.14 -2.41 8.39
C GLY A 693 -32.09 -3.34 9.61
N ALA A 694 -32.73 -2.94 10.71
CA ALA A 694 -32.86 -3.78 11.90
C ALA A 694 -33.70 -5.05 11.63
N ALA A 695 -34.77 -4.93 10.85
CA ALA A 695 -35.60 -6.06 10.47
C ALA A 695 -34.83 -7.09 9.63
N TYR A 696 -34.06 -6.64 8.63
CA TYR A 696 -33.19 -7.50 7.84
C TYR A 696 -32.17 -8.22 8.73
N ALA A 697 -31.54 -7.48 9.65
CA ALA A 697 -30.57 -8.06 10.58
C ALA A 697 -31.22 -9.11 11.49
N ALA A 698 -32.41 -8.85 12.04
CA ALA A 698 -33.14 -9.83 12.87
C ALA A 698 -33.52 -11.12 12.11
N HIS A 699 -33.60 -11.05 10.77
CA HIS A 699 -33.81 -12.21 9.90
C HIS A 699 -32.50 -12.75 9.30
N GLY A 700 -31.35 -12.30 9.81
CA GLY A 700 -30.03 -12.80 9.44
C GLY A 700 -29.48 -12.25 8.12
N ILE A 701 -29.84 -11.01 7.73
CA ILE A 701 -29.29 -10.31 6.57
C ILE A 701 -28.67 -8.99 7.01
N ILE A 702 -27.39 -8.75 6.69
CA ILE A 702 -26.74 -7.46 6.91
C ILE A 702 -26.63 -6.71 5.58
N THR A 703 -27.13 -5.47 5.57
CA THR A 703 -27.09 -4.58 4.40
C THR A 703 -26.37 -3.27 4.72
N LEU A 704 -25.91 -2.57 3.69
CA LEU A 704 -25.38 -1.22 3.85
C LEU A 704 -26.52 -0.23 4.02
N ALA A 705 -26.61 0.35 5.22
CA ALA A 705 -27.61 1.36 5.59
C ALA A 705 -29.04 0.99 5.16
N GLY A 706 -29.42 -0.29 5.24
CA GLY A 706 -30.79 -0.77 4.99
C GLY A 706 -31.30 -0.62 3.55
N SER A 707 -30.45 -0.22 2.60
CA SER A 707 -30.90 0.04 1.22
C SER A 707 -29.94 -0.41 0.12
N ARG A 708 -28.67 -0.69 0.42
CA ARG A 708 -27.68 -1.12 -0.59
C ARG A 708 -27.00 -2.41 -0.16
N MET A 709 -26.68 -3.23 -1.13
CA MET A 709 -26.14 -4.57 -0.98
C MET A 709 -25.04 -4.79 -2.00
N TYR A 710 -23.96 -5.48 -1.59
CA TYR A 710 -22.89 -5.92 -2.46
C TYR A 710 -22.84 -7.44 -2.47
N THR A 711 -22.76 -8.03 -3.66
CA THR A 711 -22.51 -9.46 -3.85
C THR A 711 -21.06 -9.71 -4.24
N SER A 712 -20.63 -10.96 -4.14
CA SER A 712 -19.27 -11.45 -4.30
C SER A 712 -19.24 -12.84 -4.93
N LEU A 713 -18.04 -13.37 -5.15
CA LEU A 713 -17.81 -14.74 -5.56
C LEU A 713 -18.46 -15.76 -4.62
N ALA A 714 -18.58 -15.45 -3.33
CA ALA A 714 -19.10 -16.36 -2.32
C ALA A 714 -20.63 -16.43 -2.25
N ASP A 715 -21.34 -15.53 -2.94
CA ASP A 715 -22.80 -15.47 -2.96
C ASP A 715 -23.35 -16.41 -4.04
N THR A 716 -23.38 -17.71 -3.71
CA THR A 716 -23.92 -18.75 -4.60
C THR A 716 -25.44 -18.62 -4.76
N ASP A 717 -26.01 -19.33 -5.75
CA ASP A 717 -27.47 -19.37 -5.94
C ASP A 717 -28.21 -19.78 -4.65
N ASP A 718 -27.68 -20.75 -3.88
CA ASP A 718 -28.26 -21.17 -2.61
C ASP A 718 -28.24 -20.06 -1.55
N VAL A 719 -27.15 -19.29 -1.47
CA VAL A 719 -27.04 -18.14 -0.55
C VAL A 719 -28.05 -17.06 -0.93
N ILE A 720 -28.18 -16.77 -2.22
CA ILE A 720 -29.14 -15.79 -2.72
C ILE A 720 -30.58 -16.26 -2.48
N ASP A 721 -30.87 -17.54 -2.66
CA ASP A 721 -32.21 -18.10 -2.42
C ASP A 721 -32.58 -18.08 -0.94
N ASP A 722 -31.64 -18.39 -0.03
CA ASP A 722 -31.83 -18.23 1.42
C ASP A 722 -32.08 -16.75 1.78
N ALA A 723 -31.31 -15.83 1.21
CA ALA A 723 -31.53 -14.40 1.41
C ALA A 723 -32.94 -13.97 0.94
N LEU A 724 -33.38 -14.43 -0.23
CA LEU A 724 -34.72 -14.11 -0.76
C LEU A 724 -35.83 -14.67 0.14
N ALA A 725 -35.68 -15.88 0.68
CA ALA A 725 -36.63 -16.44 1.64
C ALA A 725 -36.72 -15.62 2.93
N ARG A 726 -35.59 -15.07 3.41
CA ARG A 726 -35.56 -14.18 4.58
C ARG A 726 -36.15 -12.79 4.27
N PHE A 727 -35.90 -12.24 3.08
CA PHE A 727 -36.56 -11.01 2.63
C PHE A 727 -38.08 -11.18 2.52
N ASP A 728 -38.55 -12.32 2.01
CA ASP A 728 -39.97 -12.68 1.94
C ASP A 728 -40.64 -12.61 3.33
N GLN A 729 -40.00 -13.21 4.35
CA GLN A 729 -40.48 -13.16 5.74
C GLN A 729 -40.60 -11.72 6.27
N VAL A 730 -39.64 -10.84 5.94
CA VAL A 730 -39.69 -9.43 6.33
C VAL A 730 -40.80 -8.69 5.57
N PHE A 731 -40.96 -8.94 4.28
CA PHE A 731 -41.95 -8.26 3.45
C PHE A 731 -43.39 -8.66 3.83
N ALA A 732 -43.62 -9.90 4.23
CA ALA A 732 -44.89 -10.37 4.80
C ALA A 732 -45.31 -9.62 6.09
N GLN A 733 -44.37 -8.94 6.75
CA GLN A 733 -44.61 -8.18 7.98
C GLN A 733 -44.83 -6.67 7.74
N VAL A 734 -44.80 -6.23 6.49
CA VAL A 734 -45.00 -4.82 6.13
C VAL A 734 -46.47 -4.41 6.27
N GLU A 735 -46.72 -3.17 6.67
CA GLU A 735 -48.06 -2.63 6.83
C GLU A 735 -48.86 -2.64 5.51
N GLY A 736 -50.05 -3.25 5.53
CA GLY A 736 -50.92 -3.38 4.35
C GLY A 736 -50.66 -4.61 3.49
N VAL A 737 -49.76 -5.51 3.94
CA VAL A 737 -49.63 -6.91 3.53
C VAL A 737 -50.36 -7.78 4.52
#